data_AF-A0A4R7VCS0-F1
#
_entry.id   AF-A0A4R7VCS0-F1
#
_cell.length_a   1.000
_cell.length_b   1.000
_cell.length_c   1.000
_cell.angle_alpha   90.00
_cell.angle_beta   90.00
_cell.angle_gamma   90.00
#
_symmetry.space_group_name_H-M   'P 1'
#
loop_
_entity.id
_entity.type
_entity.pdbx_description
1 polymer ?
#
loop_
_entity_poly.entity_id
_entity_poly.type
_entity_poly.pdbx_seq_one_letter_code
_entity_poly.pdbx_strand_id
1 'polypeptide(L)'
;MPIKPPTGGSTPVKVDASTSPTRPAEVNIPLPGLSGRRGSGAGHFPDLLPRAGSSSAIDADAIRMTPAVMIHASPGGVRLPAPQSSLDRYLISARAMLPEINDEGLRVFNGIPFADVAGGDFVAVALDPKTGLYRARLTSELLLGPVILRDAGSGLWYERQVVEPTTRAQVRRYLPETTDLDADAFITKFDDKDVAELELERIQLGLPQFDSKHISIPHHQNHVAQSHEVTEAFAMWGTLSQLYKWQSQPDQRVYSDGRLSGFKLDINLTLWPVDKLLSLKFNSVVSLTLRGQAPLDPEVFFAQFPSIESLTITSQTVTRRTFGDPANELAYSRFNMDSRFTEQLKRLPRLRELNLQDCDLQADFSVRGITRLQVLRLGSTQGAAVNDLPGPLRFQVPVEHQNDFLRTDPDISGMTELRVLDLTGAGLRRIPFGLDADNGPLRLEVLKLRHNRLSVAPSVKRMTALQELDLANTGLDRFPEGITNEIPGKVLDLTNNRITSIPESIEIRAGFKLSGNPVTDPSSLRRLIHARMETGTDIWLGEPRTDRSANLWLRNVPPGKELTDKLKLWDSFGTDSRLLDAIRQLSRTPEFHVEYLLLQRRVWSFLEIYSKRGSGEQARLDNILFTERSPGKMLDRLETEIREHDSGRQNLPLHHLPKRPRFDP
;
A
#
# COMPACT_ATOMS: atom_id res chain seq x y z
N MET A 1 25.51 -23.67 46.57
CA MET A 1 24.87 -24.91 47.08
C MET A 1 23.78 -24.53 48.09
N PRO A 2 22.71 -25.33 48.19
CA PRO A 2 21.36 -24.93 47.78
C PRO A 2 20.40 -24.67 48.95
N ILE A 3 19.27 -24.00 48.67
CA ILE A 3 18.07 -24.11 49.50
C ILE A 3 16.90 -24.54 48.60
N LYS A 4 16.32 -25.68 48.96
CA LYS A 4 15.17 -26.35 48.32
C LYS A 4 13.88 -25.52 48.41
N PRO A 5 12.91 -25.73 47.50
CA PRO A 5 11.56 -25.17 47.60
C PRO A 5 10.63 -26.11 48.40
N PRO A 6 9.47 -25.62 48.89
CA PRO A 6 8.40 -26.50 49.32
C PRO A 6 7.39 -26.77 48.18
N THR A 7 7.26 -28.05 47.85
CA THR A 7 6.02 -28.76 47.49
C THR A 7 4.86 -28.37 48.42
N GLY A 8 3.59 -28.32 48.06
CA GLY A 8 2.82 -28.72 46.89
C GLY A 8 1.34 -28.62 47.29
N GLY A 9 0.44 -28.45 46.33
CA GLY A 9 -1.00 -28.43 46.58
C GLY A 9 -1.75 -28.65 45.27
N SER A 10 -2.12 -29.90 45.01
CA SER A 10 -2.97 -30.27 43.89
C SER A 10 -4.43 -30.22 44.33
N THR A 11 -5.28 -29.59 43.52
CA THR A 11 -6.70 -29.95 43.34
C THR A 11 -7.16 -29.39 42.00
N PRO A 12 -7.97 -30.14 41.23
CA PRO A 12 -8.28 -29.84 39.83
C PRO A 12 -9.44 -28.86 39.71
N VAL A 13 -9.32 -27.85 38.85
CA VAL A 13 -10.44 -27.00 38.47
C VAL A 13 -10.77 -27.25 37.00
N LYS A 14 -12.03 -27.60 36.77
CA LYS A 14 -12.69 -27.82 35.48
C LYS A 14 -12.38 -26.70 34.48
N VAL A 15 -12.06 -27.12 33.27
CA VAL A 15 -12.05 -26.30 32.07
C VAL A 15 -13.49 -26.10 31.63
N ASP A 16 -14.01 -24.88 31.73
CA ASP A 16 -15.15 -24.45 30.91
C ASP A 16 -14.59 -23.64 29.73
N ALA A 17 -14.80 -24.20 28.55
CA ALA A 17 -14.57 -23.54 27.27
C ALA A 17 -15.71 -22.56 27.00
N SER A 18 -15.38 -21.32 26.63
CA SER A 18 -16.11 -20.46 25.67
C SER A 18 -15.88 -18.99 26.03
N THR A 19 -15.09 -18.29 25.23
CA THR A 19 -15.43 -16.95 24.70
C THR A 19 -14.45 -16.62 23.59
N SER A 20 -14.90 -16.76 22.35
CA SER A 20 -14.26 -16.19 21.17
C SER A 20 -14.24 -14.66 21.26
N PRO A 21 -13.13 -13.97 20.97
CA PRO A 21 -13.17 -12.55 20.68
C PRO A 21 -13.44 -12.32 19.19
N THR A 22 -14.37 -11.41 18.99
CA THR A 22 -14.96 -10.89 17.76
C THR A 22 -13.94 -10.44 16.71
N ARG A 23 -14.17 -10.90 15.47
CA ARG A 23 -13.55 -10.46 14.21
C ARG A 23 -13.69 -8.93 14.04
N PRO A 24 -12.60 -8.17 13.81
CA PRO A 24 -12.69 -6.78 13.36
C PRO A 24 -13.14 -6.73 11.90
N ALA A 25 -13.94 -5.72 11.57
CA ALA A 25 -14.52 -5.48 10.25
C ALA A 25 -13.46 -5.41 9.14
N GLU A 26 -13.74 -6.06 8.01
CA GLU A 26 -12.95 -6.01 6.78
C GLU A 26 -12.92 -4.58 6.23
N VAL A 27 -11.75 -3.94 6.29
CA VAL A 27 -11.47 -2.71 5.57
C VAL A 27 -11.06 -3.10 4.15
N ASN A 28 -11.94 -2.84 3.18
CA ASN A 28 -11.63 -2.98 1.76
C ASN A 28 -10.65 -1.87 1.34
N ILE A 29 -9.39 -2.23 1.09
CA ILE A 29 -8.39 -1.36 0.46
C ILE A 29 -8.24 -1.79 -1.01
N PRO A 30 -8.46 -0.90 -1.99
CA PRO A 30 -8.29 -1.25 -3.40
C PRO A 30 -6.80 -1.43 -3.75
N LEU A 31 -6.47 -2.58 -4.34
CA LEU A 31 -5.15 -2.92 -4.86
C LEU A 31 -4.91 -2.26 -6.24
N PRO A 32 -3.70 -1.74 -6.56
CA PRO A 32 -3.34 -1.40 -7.93
C PRO A 32 -3.02 -2.67 -8.74
N GLY A 33 -3.63 -2.76 -9.93
CA GLY A 33 -3.56 -3.90 -10.84
C GLY A 33 -2.17 -4.15 -11.43
N LEU A 34 -1.90 -5.43 -11.63
CA LEU A 34 -0.73 -5.93 -12.37
C LEU A 34 -0.84 -5.53 -13.85
N SER A 35 0.21 -4.90 -14.35
CA SER A 35 0.41 -4.56 -15.76
C SER A 35 0.38 -5.81 -16.64
N GLY A 36 -0.70 -5.98 -17.41
CA GLY A 36 -0.87 -7.00 -18.43
C GLY A 36 -0.43 -6.47 -19.80
N ARG A 37 0.69 -7.01 -20.27
CA ARG A 37 1.35 -6.75 -21.55
C ARG A 37 0.39 -6.94 -22.74
N ARG A 38 0.36 -5.96 -23.66
CA ARG A 38 -0.26 -6.02 -24.99
C ARG A 38 0.20 -7.26 -25.78
N GLY A 39 -0.75 -8.00 -26.34
CA GLY A 39 -0.55 -8.91 -27.46
C GLY A 39 -1.61 -8.63 -28.52
N SER A 40 -1.18 -8.14 -29.68
CA SER A 40 -2.00 -7.88 -30.86
C SER A 40 -2.51 -9.19 -31.48
N GLY A 41 -3.77 -9.23 -31.90
CA GLY A 41 -4.34 -10.32 -32.70
C GLY A 41 -5.77 -9.99 -33.12
N ALA A 42 -5.94 -9.68 -34.40
CA ALA A 42 -7.20 -9.27 -35.02
C ALA A 42 -8.19 -10.44 -35.20
N GLY A 43 -9.49 -10.14 -35.14
CA GLY A 43 -10.56 -11.09 -35.48
C GLY A 43 -11.97 -10.52 -35.27
N HIS A 44 -12.50 -9.86 -36.31
CA HIS A 44 -13.93 -9.76 -36.71
C HIS A 44 -14.82 -10.90 -36.16
N PHE A 45 -16.07 -10.78 -35.68
CA PHE A 45 -17.33 -10.10 -36.12
C PHE A 45 -18.44 -10.50 -35.07
N PRO A 46 -19.75 -10.14 -35.19
CA PRO A 46 -20.44 -8.99 -34.63
C PRO A 46 -21.52 -9.33 -33.56
N ASP A 47 -22.20 -8.28 -33.10
CA ASP A 47 -23.42 -8.21 -32.27
C ASP A 47 -24.53 -9.21 -32.64
N LEU A 48 -25.36 -9.58 -31.64
CA LEU A 48 -26.82 -9.35 -31.64
C LEU A 48 -27.49 -9.75 -30.30
N LEU A 49 -28.36 -8.87 -29.83
CA LEU A 49 -29.25 -8.92 -28.66
C LEU A 49 -30.46 -9.89 -28.86
N PRO A 50 -31.46 -10.02 -27.94
CA PRO A 50 -31.72 -11.23 -27.15
C PRO A 50 -33.04 -11.91 -27.59
N ARG A 51 -33.40 -13.07 -27.00
CA ARG A 51 -34.75 -13.62 -27.18
C ARG A 51 -35.32 -14.18 -25.87
N ALA A 52 -36.49 -13.63 -25.54
CA ALA A 52 -37.40 -14.08 -24.50
C ALA A 52 -38.09 -15.40 -24.89
N GLY A 53 -38.53 -16.14 -23.87
CA GLY A 53 -39.43 -17.29 -23.99
C GLY A 53 -39.92 -17.76 -22.63
N SER A 54 -41.20 -17.45 -22.35
CA SER A 54 -42.07 -18.06 -21.33
C SER A 54 -42.23 -19.58 -21.57
N SER A 55 -42.76 -20.44 -20.70
CA SER A 55 -43.94 -20.31 -19.84
C SER A 55 -44.08 -21.53 -18.90
N SER A 56 -44.55 -21.25 -17.67
CA SER A 56 -45.50 -22.00 -16.81
C SER A 56 -45.45 -23.53 -16.60
N ALA A 57 -45.38 -23.93 -15.32
CA ALA A 57 -46.45 -24.69 -14.66
C ALA A 57 -46.37 -24.48 -13.14
N ILE A 58 -47.51 -24.15 -12.53
CA ILE A 58 -47.72 -23.88 -11.10
C ILE A 58 -48.17 -25.20 -10.46
N ASP A 59 -47.64 -25.53 -9.28
CA ASP A 59 -48.39 -26.34 -8.32
C ASP A 59 -48.11 -25.85 -6.89
N ALA A 60 -49.18 -25.83 -6.10
CA ALA A 60 -49.30 -25.14 -4.83
C ALA A 60 -49.47 -26.17 -3.71
N ASP A 61 -48.59 -26.15 -2.70
CA ASP A 61 -49.00 -26.17 -1.29
C ASP A 61 -47.81 -26.13 -0.32
N ALA A 62 -48.10 -25.65 0.90
CA ALA A 62 -47.33 -25.78 2.14
C ALA A 62 -46.11 -24.87 2.37
N ILE A 63 -46.37 -23.59 2.65
CA ILE A 63 -45.46 -22.73 3.45
C ILE A 63 -45.85 -22.89 4.93
N ARG A 64 -45.04 -23.63 5.70
CA ARG A 64 -45.01 -23.54 7.17
C ARG A 64 -43.92 -22.52 7.55
N MET A 65 -44.34 -21.40 8.14
CA MET A 65 -43.43 -20.43 8.75
C MET A 65 -43.09 -20.87 10.18
N THR A 66 -41.79 -20.99 10.49
CA THR A 66 -41.26 -20.99 11.86
C THR A 66 -40.83 -19.59 12.26
N PRO A 67 -40.97 -19.21 13.54
CA PRO A 67 -41.22 -17.83 13.97
C PRO A 67 -39.97 -16.94 13.95
N ALA A 68 -40.19 -15.69 13.53
CA ALA A 68 -39.26 -14.59 13.69
C ALA A 68 -39.06 -14.28 15.18
N VAL A 69 -37.82 -14.30 15.63
CA VAL A 69 -37.41 -13.78 16.94
C VAL A 69 -37.68 -12.28 16.94
N MET A 70 -38.75 -11.87 17.63
CA MET A 70 -39.00 -10.45 17.93
C MET A 70 -38.02 -9.99 19.01
N ILE A 71 -37.07 -9.15 18.62
CA ILE A 71 -36.31 -8.34 19.56
C ILE A 71 -37.21 -7.20 19.99
N HIS A 72 -37.76 -7.27 21.21
CA HIS A 72 -38.37 -6.11 21.84
C HIS A 72 -37.29 -5.05 22.08
N ALA A 73 -37.31 -3.97 21.30
CA ALA A 73 -36.65 -2.73 21.70
C ALA A 73 -37.33 -2.25 22.98
N SER A 74 -36.62 -2.33 24.11
CA SER A 74 -37.02 -1.59 25.31
C SER A 74 -37.12 -0.11 24.94
N PRO A 75 -38.14 0.65 25.39
CA PRO A 75 -38.15 2.09 25.23
C PRO A 75 -36.97 2.64 26.03
N GLY A 76 -35.85 2.87 25.34
CA GLY A 76 -34.71 3.58 25.86
C GLY A 76 -35.23 4.93 26.35
N GLY A 77 -35.09 5.15 27.66
CA GLY A 77 -35.46 6.42 28.28
C GLY A 77 -34.89 7.56 27.45
N VAL A 78 -35.74 8.55 27.20
CA VAL A 78 -35.33 9.84 26.66
C VAL A 78 -34.18 10.33 27.53
N ARG A 79 -32.95 10.17 27.04
CA ARG A 79 -31.80 10.85 27.62
C ARG A 79 -32.00 12.29 27.22
N LEU A 80 -32.53 13.07 28.16
CA LEU A 80 -32.53 14.53 28.08
C LEU A 80 -31.13 14.96 27.60
N PRO A 81 -31.03 15.85 26.59
CA PRO A 81 -29.74 16.38 26.18
C PRO A 81 -29.04 16.94 27.43
N ALA A 82 -27.75 16.63 27.59
CA ALA A 82 -26.94 17.27 28.61
C ALA A 82 -27.13 18.79 28.50
N PRO A 83 -27.27 19.53 29.61
CA PRO A 83 -27.50 20.97 29.56
C PRO A 83 -26.37 21.60 28.73
N GLN A 84 -26.73 22.30 27.66
CA GLN A 84 -25.81 23.13 26.90
C GLN A 84 -25.17 24.10 27.90
N SER A 85 -23.87 23.94 28.15
CA SER A 85 -23.15 24.84 29.05
C SER A 85 -23.00 26.18 28.35
N SER A 86 -23.75 27.19 28.81
CA SER A 86 -23.70 28.54 28.26
C SER A 86 -22.28 29.11 28.33
N LEU A 87 -21.96 30.01 27.39
CA LEU A 87 -20.68 30.70 27.31
C LEU A 87 -20.37 31.47 28.60
N ASP A 88 -21.38 31.86 29.38
CA ASP A 88 -21.24 32.54 30.67
C ASP A 88 -20.32 31.78 31.64
N ARG A 89 -20.26 30.45 31.53
CA ARG A 89 -19.39 29.61 32.37
C ARG A 89 -17.91 29.68 31.98
N TYR A 90 -17.62 30.16 30.79
CA TYR A 90 -16.28 30.25 30.20
C TYR A 90 -15.72 31.68 30.20
N LEU A 91 -16.53 32.67 30.56
CA LEU A 91 -16.11 34.07 30.63
C LEU A 91 -15.10 34.28 31.75
N ILE A 92 -13.98 34.90 31.39
CA ILE A 92 -12.96 35.37 32.32
C ILE A 92 -13.03 36.89 32.32
N SER A 93 -13.65 37.44 33.36
CA SER A 93 -13.63 38.88 33.60
C SER A 93 -12.26 39.29 34.10
N ALA A 94 -11.48 39.93 33.23
CA ALA A 94 -10.17 40.42 33.60
C ALA A 94 -9.93 41.82 33.04
N ARG A 95 -9.67 42.78 33.94
CA ARG A 95 -8.95 44.04 33.63
C ARG A 95 -7.46 43.78 33.29
N ALA A 96 -7.12 42.60 32.78
CA ALA A 96 -5.75 42.19 32.51
C ALA A 96 -5.37 42.59 31.08
N MET A 97 -4.22 43.26 30.94
CA MET A 97 -3.62 43.53 29.64
C MET A 97 -3.11 42.22 29.03
N LEU A 98 -3.94 41.57 28.23
CA LEU A 98 -3.52 40.46 27.38
C LEU A 98 -2.72 40.99 26.18
N PRO A 99 -1.81 40.18 25.58
CA PRO A 99 -0.99 40.56 24.43
C PRO A 99 -1.82 41.00 23.21
N GLU A 100 -1.15 41.59 22.22
CA GLU A 100 -1.78 41.98 20.95
C GLU A 100 -2.47 40.80 20.25
N ILE A 101 -3.55 41.11 19.54
CA ILE A 101 -4.33 40.15 18.75
C ILE A 101 -3.48 39.65 17.58
N ASN A 102 -3.46 38.34 17.36
CA ASN A 102 -2.80 37.72 16.21
C ASN A 102 -3.66 37.82 14.93
N ASP A 103 -3.11 37.35 13.80
CA ASP A 103 -3.79 37.36 12.50
C ASP A 103 -5.11 36.55 12.45
N GLU A 104 -5.38 35.73 13.47
CA GLU A 104 -6.60 34.94 13.63
C GLU A 104 -7.63 35.62 14.54
N GLY A 105 -7.35 36.82 15.06
CA GLY A 105 -8.26 37.53 15.94
C GLY A 105 -8.25 37.04 17.39
N LEU A 106 -7.19 36.31 17.80
CA LEU A 106 -7.02 35.69 19.12
C LEU A 106 -5.82 36.28 19.86
N ARG A 107 -5.87 36.30 21.19
CA ARG A 107 -4.74 36.67 22.06
C ARG A 107 -4.10 35.41 22.60
N VAL A 108 -2.80 35.22 22.41
CA VAL A 108 -2.11 34.04 22.91
C VAL A 108 -1.33 34.40 24.17
N PHE A 109 -1.69 33.78 25.30
CA PHE A 109 -0.97 33.94 26.56
C PHE A 109 -0.57 32.57 27.10
N ASN A 110 0.73 32.37 27.35
CA ASN A 110 1.29 31.07 27.76
C ASN A 110 0.91 29.89 26.85
N GLY A 111 0.81 30.13 25.53
CA GLY A 111 0.46 29.10 24.53
C GLY A 111 -1.03 28.73 24.50
N ILE A 112 -1.88 29.40 25.28
CA ILE A 112 -3.33 29.23 25.25
C ILE A 112 -3.94 30.40 24.47
N PRO A 113 -4.72 30.13 23.42
CA PRO A 113 -5.44 31.18 22.70
C PRO A 113 -6.69 31.62 23.46
N PHE A 114 -6.94 32.92 23.47
CA PHE A 114 -8.08 33.60 24.08
C PHE A 114 -8.82 34.42 23.03
N ALA A 115 -10.14 34.39 23.12
CA ALA A 115 -11.08 35.09 22.26
C ALA A 115 -11.72 36.26 23.01
N ASP A 116 -11.78 37.44 22.38
CA ASP A 116 -12.39 38.66 22.94
C ASP A 116 -13.91 38.59 22.77
N VAL A 117 -14.68 38.65 23.86
CA VAL A 117 -16.16 38.58 23.86
C VAL A 117 -16.76 39.94 24.23
N ALA A 118 -18.00 40.19 23.83
CA ALA A 118 -18.71 41.43 24.16
C ALA A 118 -18.69 41.72 25.67
N GLY A 119 -18.45 42.99 26.06
CA GLY A 119 -18.34 43.42 27.46
C GLY A 119 -16.91 43.57 27.99
N GLY A 120 -15.89 43.23 27.19
CA GLY A 120 -14.48 43.30 27.59
C GLY A 120 -13.98 42.07 28.35
N ASP A 121 -14.72 40.96 28.24
CA ASP A 121 -14.38 39.66 28.81
C ASP A 121 -13.65 38.76 27.79
N PHE A 122 -12.99 37.71 28.28
CA PHE A 122 -12.23 36.77 27.45
C PHE A 122 -12.66 35.32 27.65
N VAL A 123 -12.51 34.50 26.60
CA VAL A 123 -12.77 33.05 26.66
C VAL A 123 -11.54 32.29 26.14
N ALA A 124 -11.04 31.33 26.91
CA ALA A 124 -9.99 30.43 26.42
C ALA A 124 -10.57 29.46 25.37
N VAL A 125 -9.86 29.25 24.26
CA VAL A 125 -10.36 28.44 23.14
C VAL A 125 -9.41 27.31 22.74
N ALA A 126 -9.95 26.33 22.04
CA ALA A 126 -9.18 25.34 21.32
C ALA A 126 -9.89 24.95 20.01
N LEU A 127 -9.10 24.63 18.99
CA LEU A 127 -9.62 24.17 17.71
C LEU A 127 -10.16 22.74 17.83
N ASP A 128 -11.42 22.53 17.50
CA ASP A 128 -12.00 21.19 17.38
C ASP A 128 -11.41 20.49 16.14
N PRO A 129 -10.67 19.39 16.29
CA PRO A 129 -10.03 18.72 15.16
C PRO A 129 -11.02 18.11 14.16
N LYS A 130 -12.28 17.89 14.56
CA LYS A 130 -13.32 17.33 13.68
C LYS A 130 -13.99 18.40 12.83
N THR A 131 -14.33 19.54 13.42
CA THR A 131 -15.10 20.61 12.75
C THR A 131 -14.22 21.75 12.25
N GLY A 132 -13.00 21.89 12.78
CA GLY A 132 -12.11 23.02 12.48
C GLY A 132 -12.56 24.34 13.11
N LEU A 133 -13.50 24.32 14.06
CA LEU A 133 -14.01 25.52 14.74
C LEU A 133 -13.39 25.69 16.12
N TYR A 134 -13.27 26.93 16.56
CA TYR A 134 -12.87 27.24 17.92
C TYR A 134 -14.01 26.92 18.89
N ARG A 135 -13.68 26.17 19.93
CA ARG A 135 -14.58 25.88 21.06
C ARG A 135 -14.01 26.48 22.33
N ALA A 136 -14.90 26.99 23.17
CA ALA A 136 -14.55 27.42 24.52
C ALA A 136 -13.97 26.24 25.31
N ARG A 137 -12.98 26.50 26.16
CA ARG A 137 -12.30 25.48 26.95
C ARG A 137 -12.01 26.00 28.35
N LEU A 138 -12.31 25.20 29.36
CA LEU A 138 -11.73 25.37 30.70
C LEU A 138 -10.46 24.51 30.85
N THR A 139 -9.49 25.00 31.59
CA THR A 139 -8.24 24.26 31.89
C THR A 139 -8.49 22.95 32.64
N SER A 140 -9.60 22.84 33.35
CA SER A 140 -10.05 21.67 34.10
C SER A 140 -10.95 20.71 33.31
N GLU A 141 -11.32 21.03 32.07
CA GLU A 141 -12.24 20.20 31.27
C GLU A 141 -11.51 19.25 30.30
N LEU A 142 -11.96 17.99 30.30
CA LEU A 142 -11.54 16.94 29.36
C LEU A 142 -12.23 17.04 27.99
N LEU A 143 -13.37 17.72 27.91
CA LEU A 143 -14.17 17.90 26.70
C LEU A 143 -14.28 19.40 26.40
N LEU A 144 -14.19 19.76 25.11
CA LEU A 144 -14.33 21.14 24.66
C LEU A 144 -15.78 21.62 24.79
N GLY A 145 -15.96 22.85 25.27
CA GLY A 145 -17.23 23.51 25.51
C GLY A 145 -17.95 24.00 24.22
N PRO A 146 -18.83 25.01 24.33
CA PRO A 146 -19.61 25.50 23.20
C PRO A 146 -18.71 26.04 22.09
N VAL A 147 -19.16 25.91 20.85
CA VAL A 147 -18.50 26.50 19.69
C VAL A 147 -18.64 28.01 19.77
N ILE A 148 -17.57 28.72 19.46
CA ILE A 148 -17.58 30.17 19.34
C ILE A 148 -17.09 30.61 17.97
N LEU A 149 -17.70 31.67 17.45
CA LEU A 149 -17.37 32.24 16.15
C LEU A 149 -16.92 33.68 16.30
N ARG A 150 -16.03 34.13 15.42
CA ARG A 150 -15.57 35.51 15.36
C ARG A 150 -16.38 36.28 14.33
N ASP A 151 -16.94 37.42 14.74
CA ASP A 151 -17.55 38.37 13.84
C ASP A 151 -16.46 39.18 13.10
N ALA A 152 -16.52 39.23 11.77
CA ALA A 152 -15.53 39.90 10.94
C ALA A 152 -15.63 41.44 11.04
N GLY A 153 -16.81 41.98 11.36
CA GLY A 153 -17.05 43.42 11.47
C GLY A 153 -16.60 44.02 12.81
N SER A 154 -16.98 43.40 13.93
CA SER A 154 -16.65 43.84 15.28
C SER A 154 -15.35 43.25 15.84
N GLY A 155 -14.89 42.13 15.27
CA GLY A 155 -13.73 41.38 15.76
C GLY A 155 -13.97 40.60 17.06
N LEU A 156 -15.21 40.62 17.57
CA LEU A 156 -15.62 39.94 18.80
C LEU A 156 -16.08 38.51 18.53
N TRP A 157 -15.96 37.67 19.54
CA TRP A 157 -16.32 36.26 19.51
C TRP A 157 -17.63 36.03 20.29
N TYR A 158 -18.51 35.17 19.78
CA TYR A 158 -19.83 34.92 20.36
C TYR A 158 -20.16 33.42 20.44
N GLU A 159 -21.00 33.05 21.41
CA GLU A 159 -21.50 31.68 21.57
C GLU A 159 -22.41 31.31 20.40
N ARG A 160 -22.22 30.11 19.88
CA ARG A 160 -23.04 29.61 18.80
C ARG A 160 -24.34 29.01 19.30
N GLN A 161 -25.46 29.72 19.09
CA GLN A 161 -26.79 29.22 19.40
C GLN A 161 -27.48 28.64 18.16
N VAL A 162 -27.85 27.35 18.26
CA VAL A 162 -28.61 26.53 17.29
C VAL A 162 -27.83 26.15 16.00
N VAL A 163 -27.62 24.83 15.81
CA VAL A 163 -27.07 24.27 14.56
C VAL A 163 -28.23 24.01 13.60
N GLU A 164 -28.59 25.02 12.81
CA GLU A 164 -29.41 24.79 11.62
C GLU A 164 -28.56 24.07 10.56
N PRO A 165 -29.07 23.02 9.90
CA PRO A 165 -28.29 22.30 8.90
C PRO A 165 -28.11 23.12 7.61
N THR A 166 -26.94 23.00 6.96
CA THR A 166 -26.72 23.60 5.63
C THR A 166 -27.72 23.04 4.62
N THR A 167 -28.31 23.90 3.79
CA THR A 167 -29.28 23.47 2.76
C THR A 167 -28.72 23.63 1.35
N ARG A 168 -29.21 22.84 0.39
CA ARG A 168 -28.85 23.00 -1.03
C ARG A 168 -29.22 24.39 -1.57
N ALA A 169 -30.31 24.97 -1.07
CA ALA A 169 -30.75 26.31 -1.44
C ALA A 169 -29.72 27.38 -1.03
N GLN A 170 -29.12 27.22 0.15
CA GLN A 170 -28.04 28.09 0.62
C GLN A 170 -26.81 28.00 -0.29
N VAL A 171 -26.36 26.78 -0.62
CA VAL A 171 -25.22 26.58 -1.53
C VAL A 171 -25.49 27.20 -2.91
N ARG A 172 -26.68 26.96 -3.48
CA ARG A 172 -27.08 27.47 -4.80
C ARG A 172 -27.27 28.99 -4.85
N ARG A 173 -27.52 29.63 -3.70
CA ARG A 173 -27.59 31.09 -3.61
C ARG A 173 -26.25 31.74 -3.99
N TYR A 174 -25.15 31.14 -3.55
CA TYR A 174 -23.79 31.62 -3.84
C TYR A 174 -23.22 31.01 -5.11
N LEU A 175 -23.54 29.74 -5.38
CA LEU A 175 -23.00 28.98 -6.51
C LEU A 175 -24.16 28.38 -7.34
N PRO A 176 -24.82 29.16 -8.21
CA PRO A 176 -26.03 28.74 -8.94
C PRO A 176 -25.84 27.50 -9.82
N GLU A 177 -24.64 27.37 -10.39
CA GLU A 177 -24.26 26.29 -11.32
C GLU A 177 -23.95 24.95 -10.61
N THR A 178 -24.13 24.86 -9.28
CA THR A 178 -23.74 23.68 -8.50
C THR A 178 -24.75 22.55 -8.65
N THR A 179 -24.24 21.36 -8.98
CA THR A 179 -25.05 20.13 -9.07
C THR A 179 -25.60 19.73 -7.70
N ASP A 180 -26.69 18.95 -7.65
CA ASP A 180 -27.19 18.40 -6.38
C ASP A 180 -26.11 17.60 -5.64
N LEU A 181 -25.31 16.86 -6.38
CA LEU A 181 -24.26 16.00 -5.84
C LEU A 181 -23.11 16.80 -5.21
N ASP A 182 -22.71 17.92 -5.81
CA ASP A 182 -21.66 18.79 -5.26
C ASP A 182 -22.20 19.60 -4.06
N ALA A 183 -23.47 19.99 -4.10
CA ALA A 183 -24.13 20.63 -2.96
C ALA A 183 -24.23 19.69 -1.75
N ASP A 184 -24.60 18.42 -1.97
CA ASP A 184 -24.63 17.40 -0.91
C ASP A 184 -23.23 17.11 -0.34
N ALA A 185 -22.22 17.11 -1.19
CA ALA A 185 -20.82 16.98 -0.79
C ALA A 185 -20.38 18.13 0.13
N PHE A 186 -20.73 19.37 -0.23
CA PHE A 186 -20.48 20.55 0.59
C PHE A 186 -21.22 20.48 1.93
N ILE A 187 -22.52 20.14 1.90
CA ILE A 187 -23.34 19.96 3.11
C ILE A 187 -22.76 18.87 4.00
N THR A 188 -22.30 17.74 3.45
CA THR A 188 -21.71 16.66 4.26
C THR A 188 -20.46 17.12 5.03
N LYS A 189 -19.68 18.05 4.45
CA LYS A 189 -18.47 18.56 5.08
C LYS A 189 -18.77 19.61 6.15
N PHE A 190 -19.57 20.60 5.81
CA PHE A 190 -19.78 21.74 6.68
C PHE A 190 -20.96 21.53 7.63
N ASP A 191 -21.99 20.74 7.24
CA ASP A 191 -23.25 20.32 7.92
C ASP A 191 -24.07 21.44 8.55
N ASP A 192 -23.45 22.59 8.69
CA ASP A 192 -23.74 23.62 9.62
C ASP A 192 -23.91 24.92 8.85
N LYS A 193 -25.08 25.53 8.99
CA LYS A 193 -25.47 26.70 8.20
C LYS A 193 -24.48 27.86 8.33
N ASP A 194 -23.99 28.19 9.52
CA ASP A 194 -23.15 29.38 9.73
C ASP A 194 -21.74 29.14 9.19
N VAL A 195 -21.20 27.93 9.40
CA VAL A 195 -19.88 27.55 8.91
C VAL A 195 -19.88 27.47 7.38
N ALA A 196 -20.95 26.91 6.82
CA ALA A 196 -21.21 26.89 5.39
C ALA A 196 -21.30 28.30 4.81
N GLU A 197 -22.00 29.23 5.48
CA GLU A 197 -22.11 30.62 5.02
C GLU A 197 -20.74 31.29 4.94
N LEU A 198 -19.92 31.16 5.99
CA LEU A 198 -18.56 31.73 6.02
C LEU A 198 -17.67 31.17 4.90
N GLU A 199 -17.74 29.86 4.65
CA GLU A 199 -16.98 29.25 3.55
C GLU A 199 -17.51 29.70 2.18
N LEU A 200 -18.83 29.81 2.00
CA LEU A 200 -19.44 30.30 0.76
C LEU A 200 -19.11 31.77 0.49
N GLU A 201 -19.12 32.63 1.51
CA GLU A 201 -18.68 34.03 1.42
C GLU A 201 -17.21 34.14 1.03
N ARG A 202 -16.34 33.34 1.67
CA ARG A 202 -14.92 33.24 1.32
C ARG A 202 -14.73 32.81 -0.13
N ILE A 203 -15.51 31.82 -0.58
CA ILE A 203 -15.49 31.38 -1.97
C ILE A 203 -15.87 32.55 -2.87
N GLN A 204 -16.99 33.21 -2.61
CA GLN A 204 -17.48 34.32 -3.44
C GLN A 204 -16.47 35.47 -3.56
N LEU A 205 -15.80 35.84 -2.45
CA LEU A 205 -14.75 36.87 -2.43
C LEU A 205 -13.50 36.49 -3.23
N GLY A 206 -13.20 35.18 -3.33
CA GLY A 206 -12.04 34.68 -4.06
C GLY A 206 -12.26 34.47 -5.55
N LEU A 207 -13.51 34.33 -6.01
CA LEU A 207 -13.83 34.05 -7.42
C LEU A 207 -13.23 35.05 -8.43
N PRO A 208 -13.19 36.37 -8.19
CA PRO A 208 -12.60 37.32 -9.13
C PRO A 208 -11.12 37.08 -9.43
N GLN A 209 -10.38 36.40 -8.53
CA GLN A 209 -8.96 36.15 -8.74
C GLN A 209 -8.69 35.07 -9.81
N PHE A 210 -9.71 34.32 -10.23
CA PHE A 210 -9.59 33.32 -11.29
C PHE A 210 -9.76 33.88 -12.72
N ASP A 211 -10.04 35.18 -12.87
CA ASP A 211 -10.26 35.79 -14.19
C ASP A 211 -9.01 35.70 -15.09
N SER A 212 -9.25 35.46 -16.38
CA SER A 212 -8.24 35.11 -17.40
C SER A 212 -7.08 36.10 -17.56
N LYS A 213 -7.24 37.35 -17.09
CA LYS A 213 -6.18 38.37 -17.08
C LYS A 213 -5.03 38.06 -16.12
N HIS A 214 -5.23 37.12 -15.19
CA HIS A 214 -4.26 36.79 -14.13
C HIS A 214 -3.42 35.53 -14.42
N ILE A 215 -3.82 34.69 -15.38
CA ILE A 215 -3.09 33.46 -15.73
C ILE A 215 -1.89 33.83 -16.61
N SER A 216 -0.71 33.93 -16.02
CA SER A 216 0.55 34.13 -16.74
C SER A 216 1.37 32.85 -16.65
N ILE A 217 1.64 32.21 -17.79
CA ILE A 217 2.51 31.03 -17.83
C ILE A 217 3.95 31.54 -17.65
N PRO A 218 4.69 31.03 -16.64
CA PRO A 218 6.05 31.46 -16.41
C PRO A 218 6.93 31.20 -17.63
N HIS A 219 7.69 32.21 -18.07
CA HIS A 219 8.74 32.03 -19.08
C HIS A 219 10.01 31.56 -18.36
N HIS A 220 10.11 30.28 -18.04
CA HIS A 220 11.33 29.75 -17.42
C HIS A 220 12.34 29.33 -18.49
N GLN A 221 13.60 29.78 -18.35
CA GLN A 221 14.79 29.25 -19.03
C GLN A 221 14.76 29.22 -20.58
N ASN A 222 14.51 30.35 -21.26
CA ASN A 222 14.51 30.40 -22.74
C ASN A 222 13.62 29.33 -23.40
N HIS A 223 12.61 28.81 -22.68
CA HIS A 223 11.67 27.83 -23.20
C HIS A 223 10.44 28.56 -23.75
N VAL A 224 10.20 28.42 -25.05
CA VAL A 224 8.94 28.87 -25.65
C VAL A 224 7.89 27.82 -25.27
N ALA A 225 6.93 28.20 -24.43
CA ALA A 225 5.86 27.30 -24.01
C ALA A 225 5.16 26.70 -25.23
N GLN A 226 5.10 25.37 -25.31
CA GLN A 226 4.45 24.70 -26.42
C GLN A 226 2.93 24.82 -26.32
N SER A 227 2.21 24.72 -27.43
CA SER A 227 0.73 24.82 -27.46
C SER A 227 0.04 23.86 -26.45
N HIS A 228 0.62 22.68 -26.24
CA HIS A 228 0.12 21.72 -25.26
C HIS A 228 0.29 22.18 -23.80
N GLU A 229 1.37 22.91 -23.46
CA GLU A 229 1.68 23.38 -22.11
C GLU A 229 0.73 24.53 -21.73
N VAL A 230 0.43 25.38 -22.71
CA VAL A 230 -0.58 26.43 -22.55
C VAL A 230 -1.94 25.82 -22.27
N THR A 231 -2.34 24.81 -23.05
CA THR A 231 -3.61 24.10 -22.85
C THR A 231 -3.67 23.42 -21.48
N GLU A 232 -2.59 22.77 -21.06
CA GLU A 232 -2.45 22.13 -19.75
C GLU A 232 -2.55 23.13 -18.60
N ALA A 233 -1.90 24.29 -18.71
CA ALA A 233 -1.95 25.34 -17.70
C ALA A 233 -3.38 25.89 -17.52
N PHE A 234 -4.11 26.12 -18.62
CA PHE A 234 -5.53 26.53 -18.55
C PHE A 234 -6.42 25.44 -17.94
N ALA A 235 -6.19 24.16 -18.28
CA ALA A 235 -6.93 23.04 -17.70
C ALA A 235 -6.69 22.90 -16.19
N MET A 236 -5.43 23.06 -15.75
CA MET A 236 -5.05 23.09 -14.33
C MET A 236 -5.78 24.23 -13.60
N TRP A 237 -5.80 25.43 -14.18
CA TRP A 237 -6.50 26.58 -13.58
C TRP A 237 -8.02 26.40 -13.51
N GLY A 238 -8.61 25.83 -14.57
CA GLY A 238 -10.02 25.44 -14.58
C GLY A 238 -10.34 24.47 -13.45
N THR A 239 -9.46 23.48 -13.24
CA THR A 239 -9.58 22.50 -12.14
C THR A 239 -9.48 23.19 -10.77
N LEU A 240 -8.52 24.09 -10.56
CA LEU A 240 -8.40 24.87 -9.31
C LEU A 240 -9.67 25.66 -9.03
N SER A 241 -10.24 26.33 -10.04
CA SER A 241 -11.47 27.10 -9.89
C SER A 241 -12.68 26.21 -9.54
N GLN A 242 -12.79 25.04 -10.16
CA GLN A 242 -13.83 24.05 -9.86
C GLN A 242 -13.72 23.54 -8.42
N LEU A 243 -12.53 23.07 -8.02
CA LEU A 243 -12.30 22.54 -6.67
C LEU A 243 -12.47 23.62 -5.60
N TYR A 244 -12.10 24.88 -5.90
CA TYR A 244 -12.33 26.02 -5.01
C TYR A 244 -13.83 26.25 -4.75
N LYS A 245 -14.69 26.03 -5.76
CA LYS A 245 -16.16 26.05 -5.65
C LYS A 245 -16.77 24.77 -5.10
N TRP A 246 -15.95 23.82 -4.61
CA TRP A 246 -16.40 22.49 -4.18
C TRP A 246 -17.07 21.65 -5.27
N GLN A 247 -16.74 21.91 -6.53
CA GLN A 247 -17.20 21.15 -7.69
C GLN A 247 -16.11 20.18 -8.11
N SER A 248 -16.45 18.91 -8.35
CA SER A 248 -15.44 17.88 -8.64
C SER A 248 -15.96 16.78 -9.55
N GLN A 249 -15.05 16.15 -10.29
CA GLN A 249 -15.33 14.90 -10.97
C GLN A 249 -15.28 13.73 -9.98
N PRO A 250 -16.01 12.61 -10.22
CA PRO A 250 -16.06 11.48 -9.29
C PRO A 250 -14.70 10.89 -8.94
N ASP A 251 -13.75 10.89 -9.88
CA ASP A 251 -12.41 10.38 -9.65
C ASP A 251 -11.57 11.32 -8.77
N GLN A 252 -11.92 12.60 -8.68
CA GLN A 252 -11.22 13.60 -7.86
C GLN A 252 -11.61 13.56 -6.38
N ARG A 253 -12.66 12.83 -6.02
CA ARG A 253 -13.20 12.79 -4.66
C ARG A 253 -12.42 11.83 -3.77
N VAL A 254 -12.03 12.30 -2.59
CA VAL A 254 -11.33 11.51 -1.57
C VAL A 254 -12.29 11.24 -0.41
N TYR A 255 -12.54 9.97 -0.11
CA TYR A 255 -13.42 9.57 0.98
C TYR A 255 -12.62 9.03 2.17
N SER A 256 -13.03 9.40 3.37
CA SER A 256 -12.51 8.88 4.64
C SER A 256 -13.69 8.44 5.50
N ASP A 257 -13.66 7.21 6.01
CA ASP A 257 -14.74 6.60 6.81
C ASP A 257 -16.14 6.69 6.15
N GLY A 258 -16.20 6.52 4.83
CA GLY A 258 -17.45 6.58 4.06
C GLY A 258 -18.02 8.00 3.86
N ARG A 259 -17.30 9.04 4.27
CA ARG A 259 -17.66 10.45 4.05
C ARG A 259 -16.66 11.14 3.14
N LEU A 260 -17.12 12.13 2.38
CA LEU A 260 -16.22 12.92 1.55
C LEU A 260 -15.29 13.76 2.44
N SER A 261 -13.99 13.51 2.35
CA SER A 261 -12.96 14.23 3.09
C SER A 261 -12.54 15.51 2.37
N GLY A 262 -12.47 15.47 1.03
CA GLY A 262 -12.10 16.57 0.15
C GLY A 262 -11.75 16.05 -1.24
N PHE A 263 -10.87 16.77 -1.95
CA PHE A 263 -10.50 16.47 -3.33
C PHE A 263 -9.00 16.25 -3.52
N LYS A 264 -8.66 15.51 -4.57
CA LYS A 264 -7.29 15.35 -5.07
C LYS A 264 -7.00 16.38 -6.16
N LEU A 265 -5.78 16.90 -6.18
CA LEU A 265 -5.32 17.87 -7.16
C LEU A 265 -3.93 17.48 -7.67
N ASP A 266 -3.75 17.50 -9.00
CA ASP A 266 -2.46 17.34 -9.66
C ASP A 266 -1.97 18.71 -10.14
N ILE A 267 -0.76 19.08 -9.72
CA ILE A 267 -0.11 20.34 -10.10
C ILE A 267 1.18 20.05 -10.84
N ASN A 268 1.24 20.53 -12.08
CA ASN A 268 2.49 20.64 -12.80
C ASN A 268 3.19 21.94 -12.39
N LEU A 269 4.22 21.82 -11.56
CA LEU A 269 4.97 22.95 -11.03
C LEU A 269 5.68 23.74 -12.14
N THR A 270 6.08 23.12 -13.26
CA THR A 270 6.68 23.88 -14.37
C THR A 270 5.73 24.93 -14.97
N LEU A 271 4.42 24.73 -14.80
CA LEU A 271 3.36 25.61 -15.28
C LEU A 271 2.79 26.48 -14.15
N TRP A 272 3.35 26.39 -12.93
CA TRP A 272 2.83 27.10 -11.76
C TRP A 272 3.25 28.57 -11.77
N PRO A 273 2.31 29.53 -11.67
CA PRO A 273 2.65 30.96 -11.69
C PRO A 273 3.34 31.38 -10.39
N VAL A 274 4.67 31.45 -10.39
CA VAL A 274 5.47 31.86 -9.23
C VAL A 274 5.32 33.36 -8.91
N ASP A 275 5.13 34.19 -9.94
CA ASP A 275 5.16 35.66 -9.81
C ASP A 275 3.80 36.29 -9.41
N LYS A 276 2.72 35.49 -9.37
CA LYS A 276 1.36 35.94 -9.02
C LYS A 276 0.71 34.92 -8.09
N LEU A 277 1.23 34.85 -6.86
CA LEU A 277 0.65 34.01 -5.82
C LEU A 277 -0.73 34.54 -5.45
N LEU A 278 -1.75 33.74 -5.75
CA LEU A 278 -3.11 33.99 -5.29
C LEU A 278 -3.13 33.99 -3.76
N SER A 279 -3.85 34.94 -3.15
CA SER A 279 -4.12 34.93 -1.70
C SER A 279 -5.24 33.95 -1.33
N LEU A 280 -5.43 32.90 -2.15
CA LEU A 280 -6.51 31.94 -2.04
C LEU A 280 -6.11 30.74 -1.20
N LYS A 281 -7.04 30.30 -0.35
CA LYS A 281 -6.93 29.05 0.40
C LYS A 281 -7.83 27.98 -0.23
N PHE A 282 -7.27 26.83 -0.57
CA PHE A 282 -7.96 25.68 -1.14
C PHE A 282 -8.32 24.70 -0.03
N ASN A 283 -9.29 25.06 0.82
CA ASN A 283 -9.72 24.27 1.97
C ASN A 283 -10.28 22.88 1.60
N SER A 284 -10.73 22.73 0.36
CA SER A 284 -11.32 21.52 -0.20
C SER A 284 -10.30 20.49 -0.68
N VAL A 285 -9.05 20.90 -0.91
CA VAL A 285 -7.98 20.01 -1.41
C VAL A 285 -7.30 19.34 -0.22
N VAL A 286 -7.36 18.00 -0.20
CA VAL A 286 -6.79 17.16 0.87
C VAL A 286 -5.67 16.25 0.37
N SER A 287 -5.61 16.00 -0.94
CA SER A 287 -4.57 15.19 -1.57
C SER A 287 -3.91 15.99 -2.69
N LEU A 288 -2.59 16.12 -2.64
CA LEU A 288 -1.84 16.92 -3.60
C LEU A 288 -0.78 16.06 -4.30
N THR A 289 -0.79 16.07 -5.63
CA THR A 289 0.26 15.49 -6.46
C THR A 289 1.05 16.62 -7.12
N LEU A 290 2.36 16.64 -6.92
CA LEU A 290 3.27 17.60 -7.53
C LEU A 290 4.15 16.90 -8.57
N ARG A 291 4.32 17.52 -9.72
CA ARG A 291 5.24 17.06 -10.76
C ARG A 291 5.98 18.24 -11.40
N GLY A 292 7.11 17.95 -12.02
CA GLY A 292 7.96 18.97 -12.64
C GLY A 292 8.75 19.79 -11.63
N GLN A 293 9.49 20.79 -12.09
CA GLN A 293 10.32 21.65 -11.23
C GLN A 293 9.93 23.13 -11.42
N ALA A 294 9.81 23.87 -10.32
CA ALA A 294 9.76 25.33 -10.34
C ALA A 294 10.44 25.90 -9.09
N PRO A 295 11.03 27.11 -9.20
CA PRO A 295 11.49 27.86 -8.03
C PRO A 295 10.26 28.35 -7.26
N LEU A 296 9.74 27.56 -6.34
CA LEU A 296 8.61 27.95 -5.48
C LEU A 296 9.08 28.12 -4.04
N ASP A 297 8.48 29.07 -3.32
CA ASP A 297 8.61 29.16 -1.87
C ASP A 297 7.66 28.14 -1.21
N PRO A 298 8.18 27.08 -0.54
CA PRO A 298 7.33 26.05 0.04
C PRO A 298 6.38 26.60 1.10
N GLU A 299 6.81 27.62 1.87
CA GLU A 299 6.01 28.20 2.94
C GLU A 299 4.75 28.87 2.36
N VAL A 300 4.94 29.71 1.35
CA VAL A 300 3.83 30.42 0.71
C VAL A 300 2.94 29.46 -0.08
N PHE A 301 3.53 28.48 -0.75
CA PHE A 301 2.78 27.47 -1.49
C PHE A 301 1.89 26.64 -0.57
N PHE A 302 2.44 26.04 0.49
CA PHE A 302 1.67 25.19 1.39
C PHE A 302 0.65 25.98 2.23
N ALA A 303 0.85 27.30 2.45
CA ALA A 303 -0.15 28.15 3.10
C ALA A 303 -1.48 28.23 2.30
N GLN A 304 -1.45 28.00 0.99
CA GLN A 304 -2.66 27.92 0.15
C GLN A 304 -3.43 26.62 0.35
N PHE A 305 -2.85 25.59 0.96
CA PHE A 305 -3.45 24.25 1.09
C PHE A 305 -3.47 23.78 2.57
N PRO A 306 -4.26 24.43 3.44
CA PRO A 306 -4.24 24.16 4.89
C PRO A 306 -4.80 22.79 5.29
N SER A 307 -5.54 22.13 4.40
CA SER A 307 -6.22 20.85 4.65
C SER A 307 -5.47 19.62 4.12
N ILE A 308 -4.20 19.75 3.67
CA ILE A 308 -3.47 18.61 3.09
C ILE A 308 -3.30 17.48 4.11
N GLU A 309 -3.74 16.30 3.70
CA GLU A 309 -3.55 15.03 4.39
C GLU A 309 -2.60 14.10 3.62
N SER A 310 -2.56 14.19 2.29
CA SER A 310 -1.71 13.38 1.42
C SER A 310 -0.90 14.23 0.45
N LEU A 311 0.40 14.00 0.39
CA LEU A 311 1.31 14.64 -0.55
C LEU A 311 2.09 13.58 -1.34
N THR A 312 1.99 13.64 -2.66
CA THR A 312 2.75 12.82 -3.59
C THR A 312 3.59 13.72 -4.48
N ILE A 313 4.88 13.43 -4.61
CA ILE A 313 5.77 14.10 -5.56
C ILE A 313 6.24 13.07 -6.57
N THR A 314 6.11 13.39 -7.86
CA THR A 314 6.46 12.49 -8.96
C THR A 314 7.51 13.11 -9.87
N SER A 315 8.45 12.28 -10.34
CA SER A 315 9.38 12.69 -11.38
C SER A 315 8.65 12.93 -12.70
N GLN A 316 9.12 13.89 -13.49
CA GLN A 316 8.58 14.16 -14.83
C GLN A 316 9.63 13.82 -15.90
N THR A 317 9.21 13.13 -16.96
CA THR A 317 10.03 13.00 -18.17
C THR A 317 9.98 14.32 -18.93
N VAL A 318 11.13 14.94 -19.12
CA VAL A 318 11.30 16.17 -19.88
C VAL A 318 12.11 15.85 -21.13
N THR A 319 11.66 16.31 -22.30
CA THR A 319 12.47 16.24 -23.51
C THR A 319 13.47 17.39 -23.52
N ARG A 320 14.76 17.08 -23.43
CA ARG A 320 15.83 18.06 -23.56
C ARG A 320 16.26 18.14 -25.02
N ARG A 321 16.28 19.36 -25.59
CA ARG A 321 16.98 19.62 -26.86
C ARG A 321 18.40 20.05 -26.56
N THR A 322 19.36 19.22 -26.93
CA THR A 322 20.76 19.60 -27.01
C THR A 322 20.99 20.38 -28.30
N PHE A 323 21.66 21.55 -28.22
CA PHE A 323 22.02 22.32 -29.41
C PHE A 323 22.98 21.49 -30.28
N GLY A 324 22.55 21.12 -31.48
CA GLY A 324 23.37 20.39 -32.46
C GLY A 324 23.03 18.91 -32.64
N ASP A 325 22.10 18.34 -31.87
CA ASP A 325 21.66 16.94 -32.01
C ASP A 325 20.16 16.87 -32.36
N PRO A 326 19.75 16.24 -33.48
CA PRO A 326 18.35 16.11 -33.86
C PRO A 326 17.55 15.11 -33.00
N ALA A 327 18.20 14.35 -32.11
CA ALA A 327 17.52 13.44 -31.20
C ALA A 327 17.07 14.18 -29.92
N ASN A 328 15.76 14.22 -29.65
CA ASN A 328 15.24 14.65 -28.35
C ASN A 328 15.71 13.63 -27.28
N GLU A 329 16.56 14.06 -26.36
CA GLU A 329 16.94 13.23 -25.22
C GLU A 329 15.83 13.28 -24.16
N LEU A 330 15.28 12.14 -23.78
CA LEU A 330 14.34 12.04 -22.66
C LEU A 330 15.14 12.13 -21.35
N ALA A 331 15.17 13.31 -20.75
CA ALA A 331 15.79 13.54 -19.44
C ALA A 331 14.72 13.39 -18.34
N TYR A 332 14.99 12.56 -17.32
CA TYR A 332 14.15 12.52 -16.13
C TYR A 332 14.49 13.71 -15.23
N SER A 333 13.55 14.64 -15.09
CA SER A 333 13.65 15.71 -14.09
C SER A 333 13.06 15.20 -12.78
N ARG A 334 13.93 14.98 -11.79
CA ARG A 334 13.53 14.61 -10.42
C ARG A 334 13.31 15.88 -9.61
N PHE A 335 12.27 15.91 -8.79
CA PHE A 335 12.05 17.04 -7.89
C PHE A 335 13.17 17.11 -6.85
N ASN A 336 13.82 18.26 -6.72
CA ASN A 336 14.87 18.47 -5.74
C ASN A 336 14.25 18.86 -4.39
N MET A 337 14.41 18.01 -3.38
CA MET A 337 13.92 18.22 -2.04
C MET A 337 15.00 18.90 -1.18
N ASP A 338 14.87 20.21 -0.98
CA ASP A 338 15.74 20.99 -0.11
C ASP A 338 15.29 20.98 1.37
N SER A 339 16.11 21.55 2.25
CA SER A 339 15.80 21.68 3.67
C SER A 339 14.57 22.54 3.94
N ARG A 340 14.31 23.58 3.14
CA ARG A 340 13.17 24.48 3.36
C ARG A 340 11.85 23.75 3.15
N PHE A 341 11.76 22.97 2.08
CA PHE A 341 10.61 22.13 1.78
C PHE A 341 10.41 21.11 2.91
N THR A 342 11.48 20.48 3.36
CA THR A 342 11.46 19.49 4.46
C THR A 342 10.96 20.09 5.77
N GLU A 343 11.44 21.29 6.15
CA GLU A 343 10.95 21.99 7.36
C GLU A 343 9.47 22.35 7.25
N GLN A 344 9.01 22.73 6.06
CA GLN A 344 7.59 23.04 5.87
C GLN A 344 6.70 21.81 5.97
N LEU A 345 7.14 20.63 5.52
CA LEU A 345 6.39 19.37 5.72
C LEU A 345 6.17 19.04 7.20
N LYS A 346 7.12 19.38 8.08
CA LYS A 346 6.99 19.18 9.54
C LYS A 346 5.91 20.07 10.16
N ARG A 347 5.61 21.22 9.55
CA ARG A 347 4.62 22.19 10.02
C ARG A 347 3.20 21.86 9.58
N LEU A 348 3.03 20.92 8.64
CA LEU A 348 1.70 20.51 8.16
C LEU A 348 0.95 19.70 9.23
N PRO A 349 -0.12 20.23 9.83
CA PRO A 349 -0.72 19.64 11.03
C PRO A 349 -1.52 18.35 10.75
N ARG A 350 -1.93 18.15 9.49
CA ARG A 350 -2.82 17.08 9.05
C ARG A 350 -2.15 16.06 8.12
N LEU A 351 -0.87 16.23 7.79
CA LEU A 351 -0.17 15.33 6.88
C LEU A 351 -0.09 13.91 7.48
N ARG A 352 -0.69 12.95 6.77
CA ARG A 352 -0.75 11.53 7.11
C ARG A 352 -0.06 10.66 6.07
N GLU A 353 -0.03 11.10 4.82
CA GLU A 353 0.59 10.34 3.74
C GLU A 353 1.64 11.20 3.02
N LEU A 354 2.84 10.64 2.90
CA LEU A 354 3.94 11.27 2.18
C LEU A 354 4.56 10.27 1.22
N ASN A 355 4.51 10.59 -0.07
CA ASN A 355 5.11 9.80 -1.13
C ASN A 355 6.11 10.64 -1.93
N LEU A 356 7.40 10.32 -1.79
CA LEU A 356 8.51 10.99 -2.46
C LEU A 356 9.33 9.99 -3.29
N GLN A 357 8.66 9.01 -3.90
CA GLN A 357 9.31 8.06 -4.79
C GLN A 357 9.91 8.78 -6.00
N ASP A 358 11.12 8.39 -6.39
CA ASP A 358 11.85 8.94 -7.54
C ASP A 358 12.14 10.47 -7.48
N CYS A 359 12.21 11.04 -6.27
CA CYS A 359 12.70 12.40 -5.99
C CYS A 359 14.23 12.45 -5.80
N ASP A 360 14.84 13.63 -5.90
CA ASP A 360 16.24 13.84 -5.50
C ASP A 360 16.26 14.39 -4.06
N LEU A 361 16.69 13.54 -3.12
CA LEU A 361 16.72 13.88 -1.69
C LEU A 361 18.11 14.40 -1.32
N GLN A 362 18.18 15.65 -0.86
CA GLN A 362 19.44 16.23 -0.37
C GLN A 362 19.95 15.54 0.90
N ALA A 363 21.22 15.76 1.23
CA ALA A 363 21.89 15.08 2.35
C ALA A 363 21.29 15.40 3.73
N ASP A 364 20.63 16.55 3.85
CA ASP A 364 19.98 17.07 5.04
C ASP A 364 18.49 16.69 5.13
N PHE A 365 17.95 15.97 4.14
CA PHE A 365 16.57 15.51 4.16
C PHE A 365 16.31 14.64 5.41
N SER A 366 15.26 14.99 6.15
CA SER A 366 14.89 14.30 7.37
C SER A 366 13.38 14.33 7.61
N VAL A 367 12.81 13.13 7.75
CA VAL A 367 11.41 12.95 8.16
C VAL A 367 11.21 13.01 9.68
N ARG A 368 12.28 13.26 10.44
CA ARG A 368 12.22 13.37 11.89
C ARG A 368 11.27 14.50 12.29
N GLY A 369 10.33 14.19 13.18
CA GLY A 369 9.33 15.14 13.68
C GLY A 369 7.98 15.09 12.97
N ILE A 370 7.86 14.40 11.81
CA ILE A 370 6.58 14.19 11.12
C ILE A 370 5.85 12.97 11.71
N THR A 371 5.54 13.03 13.00
CA THR A 371 5.12 11.86 13.81
C THR A 371 3.71 11.34 13.52
N ARG A 372 2.88 12.10 12.80
CA ARG A 372 1.49 11.75 12.47
C ARG A 372 1.34 10.97 11.16
N LEU A 373 2.44 10.65 10.47
CA LEU A 373 2.40 9.89 9.24
C LEU A 373 1.87 8.47 9.48
N GLN A 374 0.93 8.08 8.63
CA GLN A 374 0.38 6.72 8.50
C GLN A 374 1.01 6.00 7.30
N VAL A 375 1.37 6.74 6.25
CA VAL A 375 1.99 6.21 5.03
C VAL A 375 3.23 7.02 4.71
N LEU A 376 4.38 6.35 4.63
CA LEU A 376 5.64 6.93 4.17
C LEU A 376 6.21 6.09 3.03
N ARG A 377 6.40 6.71 1.87
CA ARG A 377 7.06 6.09 0.72
C ARG A 377 8.25 6.92 0.28
N LEU A 378 9.44 6.35 0.36
CA LEU A 378 10.70 6.94 -0.10
C LEU A 378 11.45 5.90 -0.94
N GLY A 379 12.32 6.33 -1.85
CA GLY A 379 13.14 5.43 -2.64
C GLY A 379 12.86 5.53 -4.13
N SER A 380 13.42 4.59 -4.90
CA SER A 380 13.27 4.58 -6.35
C SER A 380 12.57 3.33 -6.84
N THR A 381 11.63 3.51 -7.75
CA THR A 381 10.96 2.41 -8.46
C THR A 381 11.78 1.94 -9.67
N GLN A 382 12.67 2.78 -10.19
CA GLN A 382 13.54 2.50 -11.35
C GLN A 382 14.55 1.37 -11.07
N GLY A 383 15.11 1.32 -9.85
CA GLY A 383 16.06 0.28 -9.43
C GLY A 383 15.46 -1.14 -9.35
N ALA A 384 14.14 -1.24 -9.16
CA ALA A 384 13.42 -2.51 -9.11
C ALA A 384 13.19 -3.09 -10.52
N ALA A 385 12.80 -2.25 -11.49
CA ALA A 385 12.50 -2.68 -12.87
C ALA A 385 13.73 -3.22 -13.62
N VAL A 386 14.92 -2.67 -13.39
CA VAL A 386 16.16 -3.11 -14.05
C VAL A 386 16.66 -4.46 -13.51
N ASN A 387 16.39 -4.77 -12.24
CA ASN A 387 16.85 -6.02 -11.60
C ASN A 387 15.92 -7.21 -11.84
N ASP A 388 14.66 -6.96 -12.20
CA ASP A 388 13.70 -8.00 -12.62
C ASP A 388 13.85 -8.40 -14.11
N LEU A 389 14.80 -7.80 -14.84
CA LEU A 389 15.10 -8.18 -16.23
C LEU A 389 16.04 -9.41 -16.31
N PRO A 390 15.84 -10.31 -17.28
CA PRO A 390 16.74 -11.45 -17.51
C PRO A 390 18.16 -10.99 -17.87
N GLY A 391 19.15 -11.77 -17.41
CA GLY A 391 20.59 -11.44 -17.34
C GLY A 391 21.19 -10.54 -18.42
N PRO A 392 20.99 -10.77 -19.74
CA PRO A 392 21.64 -9.98 -20.78
C PRO A 392 21.18 -8.51 -20.84
N LEU A 393 19.95 -8.22 -20.39
CA LEU A 393 19.38 -6.86 -20.40
C LEU A 393 19.84 -6.02 -19.19
N ARG A 394 20.37 -6.66 -18.14
CA ARG A 394 20.90 -5.98 -16.94
C ARG A 394 22.17 -5.18 -17.22
N PHE A 395 22.93 -5.57 -18.25
CA PHE A 395 24.24 -4.99 -18.58
C PHE A 395 24.18 -3.87 -19.63
N GLN A 396 23.03 -3.63 -20.26
CA GLN A 396 22.87 -2.61 -21.32
C GLN A 396 22.25 -1.30 -20.81
N VAL A 397 21.78 -1.26 -19.57
CA VAL A 397 21.39 -0.01 -18.91
C VAL A 397 22.62 0.55 -18.20
N PRO A 398 23.11 1.75 -18.54
CA PRO A 398 24.15 2.40 -17.75
C PRO A 398 23.62 2.63 -16.33
N VAL A 399 23.99 1.76 -15.39
CA VAL A 399 23.75 1.96 -13.95
C VAL A 399 24.81 2.94 -13.42
N GLU A 400 24.91 4.12 -14.04
CA GLU A 400 25.92 5.15 -13.71
C GLU A 400 25.49 6.07 -12.56
N HIS A 401 24.43 5.74 -11.83
CA HIS A 401 24.14 6.38 -10.55
C HIS A 401 24.10 5.28 -9.49
N GLN A 402 25.18 5.18 -8.71
CA GLN A 402 25.15 4.39 -7.48
C GLN A 402 23.89 4.75 -6.70
N ASN A 403 23.08 3.74 -6.40
CA ASN A 403 21.77 3.80 -5.76
C ASN A 403 21.86 4.25 -4.29
N ASP A 404 22.53 5.36 -3.98
CA ASP A 404 22.49 6.00 -2.67
C ASP A 404 21.40 7.09 -2.72
N PHE A 405 20.13 6.68 -2.92
CA PHE A 405 18.97 7.58 -3.01
C PHE A 405 18.79 8.36 -1.69
N LEU A 406 18.92 7.65 -0.58
CA LEU A 406 19.10 8.27 0.74
C LEU A 406 20.60 8.32 1.06
N ARG A 407 21.11 9.52 1.30
CA ARG A 407 22.49 9.74 1.79
C ARG A 407 22.63 9.39 3.27
N THR A 408 21.52 9.42 4.01
CA THR A 408 21.41 9.08 5.43
C THR A 408 20.17 8.21 5.65
N ASP A 409 20.28 7.17 6.47
CA ASP A 409 19.13 6.31 6.78
C ASP A 409 18.05 7.13 7.52
N PRO A 410 16.76 6.97 7.20
CA PRO A 410 15.72 7.82 7.76
C PRO A 410 15.50 7.51 9.25
N ASP A 411 15.31 8.55 10.05
CA ASP A 411 14.91 8.43 11.47
C ASP A 411 13.38 8.47 11.56
N ILE A 412 12.80 7.33 11.89
CA ILE A 412 11.34 7.13 12.04
C ILE A 412 10.93 6.97 13.51
N SER A 413 11.80 7.36 14.44
CA SER A 413 11.51 7.31 15.87
C SER A 413 10.27 8.12 16.23
N GLY A 414 9.35 7.52 16.99
CA GLY A 414 8.13 8.19 17.43
C GLY A 414 7.01 8.23 16.38
N MET A 415 7.19 7.63 15.20
CA MET A 415 6.11 7.46 14.20
C MET A 415 5.18 6.29 14.57
N THR A 416 4.49 6.40 15.71
CA THR A 416 3.69 5.29 16.29
C THR A 416 2.42 4.97 15.49
N GLU A 417 1.95 5.89 14.66
CA GLU A 417 0.75 5.75 13.81
C GLU A 417 1.06 5.21 12.41
N LEU A 418 2.33 4.94 12.10
CA LEU A 418 2.75 4.47 10.78
C LEU A 418 2.21 3.05 10.52
N ARG A 419 1.50 2.90 9.40
CA ARG A 419 0.91 1.65 8.92
C ARG A 419 1.63 1.10 7.69
N VAL A 420 2.10 1.98 6.82
CA VAL A 420 2.80 1.62 5.58
C VAL A 420 4.13 2.34 5.53
N LEU A 421 5.21 1.56 5.47
CA LEU A 421 6.56 2.04 5.22
C LEU A 421 7.11 1.36 3.97
N ASP A 422 7.29 2.13 2.91
CA ASP A 422 7.93 1.67 1.68
C ASP A 422 9.24 2.43 1.46
N LEU A 423 10.35 1.74 1.62
CA LEU A 423 11.71 2.23 1.35
C LEU A 423 12.37 1.42 0.23
N THR A 424 11.57 0.92 -0.73
CA THR A 424 12.07 0.11 -1.83
C THR A 424 13.11 0.87 -2.66
N GLY A 425 14.28 0.27 -2.86
CA GLY A 425 15.36 0.87 -3.65
C GLY A 425 15.87 2.20 -3.11
N ALA A 426 15.71 2.46 -1.80
CA ALA A 426 16.15 3.70 -1.16
C ALA A 426 17.67 3.76 -0.90
N GLY A 427 18.42 2.70 -1.20
CA GLY A 427 19.87 2.67 -1.04
C GLY A 427 20.36 2.35 0.37
N LEU A 428 19.46 1.87 1.23
CA LEU A 428 19.77 1.62 2.65
C LEU A 428 20.86 0.56 2.79
N ARG A 429 21.80 0.82 3.69
CA ARG A 429 22.86 -0.13 4.08
C ARG A 429 22.68 -0.64 5.50
N ARG A 430 21.85 0.04 6.29
CA ARG A 430 21.50 -0.32 7.66
C ARG A 430 20.00 -0.18 7.85
N ILE A 431 19.51 -0.77 8.93
CA ILE A 431 18.13 -0.64 9.35
C ILE A 431 17.87 0.83 9.72
N PRO A 432 16.76 1.45 9.25
CA PRO A 432 16.37 2.80 9.64
C PRO A 432 16.30 2.97 11.15
N PHE A 433 16.81 4.10 11.66
CA PHE A 433 16.80 4.36 13.09
C PHE A 433 15.35 4.46 13.61
N GLY A 434 15.06 3.74 14.69
CA GLY A 434 13.73 3.68 15.29
C GLY A 434 12.80 2.59 14.72
N LEU A 435 13.17 1.87 13.65
CA LEU A 435 12.30 0.84 13.07
C LEU A 435 12.06 -0.35 14.01
N ASP A 436 13.10 -0.79 14.71
CA ASP A 436 13.08 -1.90 15.67
C ASP A 436 13.12 -1.45 17.14
N ALA A 437 13.03 -0.14 17.39
CA ALA A 437 13.10 0.46 18.72
C ALA A 437 11.78 0.41 19.50
N ASP A 438 11.85 0.65 20.82
CA ASP A 438 10.68 0.65 21.71
C ASP A 438 9.60 1.65 21.32
N ASN A 439 10.02 2.81 20.81
CA ASN A 439 9.20 3.90 20.32
C ASN A 439 9.02 3.89 18.78
N GLY A 440 9.25 2.73 18.14
CA GLY A 440 9.08 2.54 16.70
C GLY A 440 7.62 2.38 16.24
N PRO A 441 7.42 2.08 14.94
CA PRO A 441 6.07 1.94 14.36
C PRO A 441 5.43 0.59 14.72
N LEU A 442 4.83 0.50 15.92
CA LEU A 442 4.22 -0.75 16.43
C LEU A 442 2.96 -1.18 15.67
N ARG A 443 2.29 -0.23 14.99
CA ARG A 443 1.06 -0.45 14.19
C ARG A 443 1.34 -0.73 12.71
N LEU A 444 2.60 -1.01 12.35
CA LEU A 444 2.98 -1.21 10.96
C LEU A 444 2.29 -2.47 10.38
N GLU A 445 1.57 -2.28 9.28
CA GLU A 445 0.85 -3.32 8.53
C GLU A 445 1.66 -3.77 7.31
N VAL A 446 2.41 -2.86 6.68
CA VAL A 446 3.20 -3.12 5.47
C VAL A 446 4.59 -2.52 5.62
N LEU A 447 5.60 -3.38 5.50
CA LEU A 447 7.02 -2.98 5.48
C LEU A 447 7.68 -3.46 4.19
N LYS A 448 8.11 -2.53 3.34
CA LYS A 448 8.84 -2.82 2.10
C LYS A 448 10.23 -2.22 2.15
N LEU A 449 11.23 -3.08 2.14
CA LEU A 449 12.65 -2.73 2.14
C LEU A 449 13.39 -3.39 0.95
N ARG A 450 12.65 -3.84 -0.07
CA ARG A 450 13.18 -4.49 -1.26
C ARG A 450 14.31 -3.70 -1.91
N HIS A 451 15.30 -4.40 -2.47
CA HIS A 451 16.44 -3.80 -3.19
C HIS A 451 17.31 -2.83 -2.36
N ASN A 452 17.47 -3.09 -1.05
CA ASN A 452 18.41 -2.37 -0.17
C ASN A 452 19.53 -3.30 0.32
N ARG A 453 20.76 -2.82 0.53
CA ARG A 453 21.89 -3.69 0.92
C ARG A 453 22.03 -3.83 2.44
N LEU A 454 20.95 -4.25 3.10
CA LEU A 454 20.86 -4.27 4.57
C LEU A 454 21.80 -5.29 5.22
N SER A 455 22.01 -6.46 4.60
CA SER A 455 22.73 -7.62 5.15
C SER A 455 22.12 -8.24 6.41
N VAL A 456 21.49 -7.45 7.29
CA VAL A 456 20.77 -7.85 8.49
C VAL A 456 19.33 -7.33 8.42
N ALA A 457 18.37 -8.18 8.76
CA ALA A 457 16.95 -7.82 8.75
C ALA A 457 16.54 -7.10 10.04
N PRO A 458 15.57 -6.16 9.99
CA PRO A 458 14.98 -5.60 11.20
C PRO A 458 14.23 -6.68 12.00
N SER A 459 14.23 -6.55 13.32
CA SER A 459 13.37 -7.37 14.17
C SER A 459 11.92 -6.92 14.02
N VAL A 460 11.04 -7.84 13.66
CA VAL A 460 9.59 -7.55 13.49
C VAL A 460 8.75 -8.05 14.65
N LYS A 461 9.39 -8.54 15.72
CA LYS A 461 8.74 -9.18 16.88
C LYS A 461 7.64 -8.33 17.53
N ARG A 462 7.79 -7.00 17.47
CA ARG A 462 6.87 -6.03 18.09
C ARG A 462 5.86 -5.43 17.11
N MET A 463 5.96 -5.74 15.82
CA MET A 463 5.03 -5.28 14.77
C MET A 463 3.87 -6.25 14.64
N THR A 464 3.02 -6.34 15.68
CA THR A 464 1.95 -7.36 15.75
C THR A 464 0.85 -7.17 14.71
N ALA A 465 0.76 -5.99 14.08
CA ALA A 465 -0.18 -5.71 13.01
C ALA A 465 0.33 -6.09 11.61
N LEU A 466 1.60 -6.51 11.48
CA LEU A 466 2.27 -6.68 10.19
C LEU A 466 1.61 -7.75 9.33
N GLN A 467 1.14 -7.35 8.15
CA GLN A 467 0.49 -8.21 7.16
C GLN A 467 1.44 -8.56 6.01
N GLU A 468 2.28 -7.62 5.60
CA GLU A 468 3.20 -7.77 4.46
C GLU A 468 4.60 -7.31 4.85
N LEU A 469 5.57 -8.20 4.67
CA LEU A 469 7.00 -7.91 4.80
C LEU A 469 7.71 -8.26 3.51
N ASP A 470 8.26 -7.24 2.82
CA ASP A 470 9.07 -7.40 1.62
C ASP A 470 10.52 -7.03 1.91
N LEU A 471 11.37 -8.06 1.93
CA LEU A 471 12.81 -8.01 2.13
C LEU A 471 13.54 -8.64 0.93
N ALA A 472 12.92 -8.68 -0.25
CA ALA A 472 13.51 -9.29 -1.43
C ALA A 472 14.77 -8.54 -1.90
N ASN A 473 15.79 -9.28 -2.35
CA ASN A 473 17.06 -8.73 -2.80
C ASN A 473 17.75 -7.80 -1.77
N THR A 474 17.72 -8.18 -0.47
CA THR A 474 18.34 -7.36 0.59
C THR A 474 19.70 -7.84 1.11
N GLY A 475 20.17 -8.97 0.58
CA GLY A 475 21.46 -9.55 0.90
C GLY A 475 21.50 -10.27 2.26
N LEU A 476 20.34 -10.63 2.82
CA LEU A 476 20.23 -11.29 4.13
C LEU A 476 20.85 -12.68 4.10
N ASP A 477 21.69 -13.00 5.08
CA ASP A 477 22.29 -14.33 5.28
C ASP A 477 21.50 -15.21 6.25
N ARG A 478 20.67 -14.59 7.10
CA ARG A 478 19.84 -15.26 8.11
C ARG A 478 18.36 -14.92 7.94
N PHE A 479 17.52 -15.83 8.44
CA PHE A 479 16.08 -15.62 8.51
C PHE A 479 15.74 -14.49 9.52
N PRO A 480 14.78 -13.59 9.24
CA PRO A 480 14.49 -12.46 10.13
C PRO A 480 13.99 -12.88 11.51
N GLU A 481 14.38 -12.13 12.55
CA GLU A 481 13.89 -12.34 13.91
C GLU A 481 12.47 -11.79 14.08
N GLY A 482 11.63 -12.51 14.84
CA GLY A 482 10.28 -12.07 15.18
C GLY A 482 9.20 -12.52 14.19
N ILE A 483 9.56 -13.26 13.14
CA ILE A 483 8.61 -13.98 12.29
C ILE A 483 7.98 -15.11 13.12
N THR A 484 6.67 -15.25 13.03
CA THR A 484 5.88 -16.26 13.74
C THR A 484 4.79 -16.83 12.83
N ASN A 485 3.90 -17.65 13.39
CA ASN A 485 2.72 -18.14 12.69
C ASN A 485 1.70 -17.03 12.35
N GLU A 486 1.78 -15.89 13.04
CA GLU A 486 0.88 -14.73 12.84
C GLU A 486 1.57 -13.56 12.15
N ILE A 487 2.91 -13.46 12.25
CA ILE A 487 3.69 -12.33 11.74
C ILE A 487 4.65 -12.81 10.65
N PRO A 488 4.56 -12.31 9.41
CA PRO A 488 3.49 -11.46 8.88
C PRO A 488 2.20 -12.25 8.62
N GLY A 489 1.05 -11.58 8.68
CA GLY A 489 -0.25 -12.21 8.55
C GLY A 489 -0.57 -12.77 7.15
N LYS A 490 0.03 -12.20 6.09
CA LYS A 490 -0.31 -12.55 4.69
C LYS A 490 0.89 -12.89 3.82
N VAL A 491 1.90 -12.03 3.77
CA VAL A 491 3.00 -12.15 2.79
C VAL A 491 4.36 -11.92 3.44
N LEU A 492 5.28 -12.84 3.18
CA LEU A 492 6.70 -12.71 3.51
C LEU A 492 7.53 -12.91 2.24
N ASP A 493 8.10 -11.85 1.69
CA ASP A 493 8.98 -11.94 0.53
C ASP A 493 10.44 -11.83 0.96
N LEU A 494 11.15 -12.96 0.90
CA LEU A 494 12.59 -13.09 1.18
C LEU A 494 13.34 -13.52 -0.08
N THR A 495 12.76 -13.36 -1.27
CA THR A 495 13.33 -13.79 -2.54
C THR A 495 14.71 -13.18 -2.79
N ASN A 496 15.61 -13.95 -3.41
CA ASN A 496 16.96 -13.53 -3.81
C ASN A 496 17.79 -12.96 -2.64
N ASN A 497 17.81 -13.67 -1.53
CA ASN A 497 18.72 -13.41 -0.41
C ASN A 497 19.78 -14.53 -0.34
N ARG A 498 20.55 -14.58 0.75
CA ARG A 498 21.63 -15.54 1.00
C ARG A 498 21.28 -16.50 2.16
N ILE A 499 19.99 -16.72 2.41
CA ILE A 499 19.51 -17.55 3.52
C ILE A 499 19.81 -19.03 3.23
N THR A 500 20.51 -19.69 4.16
CA THR A 500 20.92 -21.10 4.02
C THR A 500 20.02 -22.10 4.72
N SER A 501 19.24 -21.65 5.70
CA SER A 501 18.37 -22.49 6.53
C SER A 501 17.17 -21.70 7.07
N ILE A 502 16.07 -22.40 7.32
CA ILE A 502 14.85 -21.85 7.91
C ILE A 502 14.74 -22.38 9.36
N PRO A 503 14.55 -21.52 10.38
CA PRO A 503 14.44 -21.97 11.77
C PRO A 503 13.28 -22.97 11.97
N GLU A 504 13.46 -23.96 12.85
CA GLU A 504 12.45 -25.01 13.10
C GLU A 504 11.17 -24.47 13.75
N SER A 505 11.25 -23.34 14.46
CA SER A 505 10.11 -22.67 15.06
C SER A 505 9.16 -22.02 14.06
N ILE A 506 9.52 -21.98 12.76
CA ILE A 506 8.75 -21.30 11.73
C ILE A 506 7.97 -22.32 10.89
N GLU A 507 6.65 -22.19 10.93
CA GLU A 507 5.75 -22.90 10.02
C GLU A 507 5.76 -22.23 8.65
N ILE A 508 6.15 -22.99 7.62
CA ILE A 508 6.23 -22.52 6.24
C ILE A 508 4.82 -22.61 5.64
N ARG A 509 4.24 -21.46 5.29
CA ARG A 509 2.84 -21.35 4.82
C ARG A 509 2.72 -20.58 3.50
N ALA A 510 1.51 -20.58 2.93
CA ALA A 510 1.19 -19.79 1.74
C ALA A 510 1.51 -18.30 1.97
N GLY A 511 1.99 -17.63 0.92
CA GLY A 511 2.41 -16.22 0.98
C GLY A 511 3.88 -16.01 1.34
N PHE A 512 4.60 -17.06 1.77
CA PHE A 512 6.06 -17.02 1.90
C PHE A 512 6.71 -17.19 0.52
N LYS A 513 7.73 -16.39 0.24
CA LYS A 513 8.53 -16.46 -0.98
C LYS A 513 10.01 -16.47 -0.60
N LEU A 514 10.67 -17.57 -0.91
CA LEU A 514 12.07 -17.84 -0.54
C LEU A 514 12.93 -18.21 -1.75
N SER A 515 12.39 -18.17 -2.97
CA SER A 515 13.13 -18.48 -4.19
C SER A 515 14.42 -17.67 -4.34
N GLY A 516 15.45 -18.26 -4.96
CA GLY A 516 16.76 -17.60 -5.12
C GLY A 516 17.57 -17.46 -3.83
N ASN A 517 17.22 -18.22 -2.79
CA ASN A 517 18.07 -18.39 -1.60
C ASN A 517 18.85 -19.70 -1.68
N PRO A 518 20.13 -19.74 -1.26
CA PRO A 518 20.97 -20.94 -1.24
C PRO A 518 20.64 -21.86 -0.04
N VAL A 519 19.37 -22.25 0.11
CA VAL A 519 18.93 -23.15 1.19
C VAL A 519 19.56 -24.53 0.97
N THR A 520 20.38 -24.95 1.93
CA THR A 520 21.14 -26.23 1.86
C THR A 520 20.80 -27.17 3.01
N ASP A 521 20.19 -26.67 4.08
CA ASP A 521 19.77 -27.47 5.23
C ASP A 521 18.71 -28.52 4.84
N PRO A 522 18.97 -29.83 5.04
CA PRO A 522 18.03 -30.89 4.68
C PRO A 522 16.68 -30.80 5.38
N SER A 523 16.65 -30.37 6.65
CA SER A 523 15.39 -30.24 7.41
C SER A 523 14.49 -29.16 6.80
N SER A 524 15.06 -28.00 6.48
CA SER A 524 14.39 -26.90 5.79
C SER A 524 13.85 -27.35 4.43
N LEU A 525 14.66 -28.05 3.64
CA LEU A 525 14.26 -28.56 2.33
C LEU A 525 13.10 -29.55 2.42
N ARG A 526 13.11 -30.47 3.41
CA ARG A 526 11.98 -31.39 3.63
C ARG A 526 10.70 -30.66 4.04
N ARG A 527 10.78 -29.63 4.90
CA ARG A 527 9.61 -28.81 5.25
C ARG A 527 9.06 -28.04 4.04
N LEU A 528 9.93 -27.57 3.15
CA LEU A 528 9.52 -26.92 1.89
C LEU A 528 8.76 -27.86 0.95
N ILE A 529 9.13 -29.15 0.89
CA ILE A 529 8.37 -30.18 0.15
C ILE A 529 6.94 -30.27 0.70
N HIS A 530 6.82 -30.40 2.02
CA HIS A 530 5.52 -30.48 2.69
C HIS A 530 4.68 -29.22 2.44
N ALA A 531 5.25 -28.04 2.63
CA ALA A 531 4.53 -26.79 2.42
C ALA A 531 4.05 -26.64 0.97
N ARG A 532 4.84 -27.07 -0.03
CA ARG A 532 4.38 -27.08 -1.43
C ARG A 532 3.22 -28.07 -1.64
N MET A 533 3.25 -29.25 -1.01
CA MET A 533 2.13 -30.21 -1.10
C MET A 533 0.84 -29.65 -0.52
N GLU A 534 0.92 -28.89 0.58
CA GLU A 534 -0.25 -28.30 1.24
C GLU A 534 -0.78 -27.07 0.50
N THR A 535 0.12 -26.20 0.03
CA THR A 535 -0.25 -24.92 -0.62
C THR A 535 -0.46 -25.04 -2.12
N GLY A 536 0.09 -26.07 -2.76
CA GLY A 536 0.09 -26.24 -4.21
C GLY A 536 1.02 -25.27 -4.96
N THR A 537 1.89 -24.53 -4.27
CA THR A 537 2.80 -23.54 -4.86
C THR A 537 4.23 -23.72 -4.36
N ASP A 538 5.23 -23.48 -5.21
CA ASP A 538 6.64 -23.51 -4.78
C ASP A 538 7.00 -22.23 -4.01
N ILE A 539 7.12 -22.39 -2.71
CA ILE A 539 7.60 -21.33 -1.80
C ILE A 539 9.10 -21.08 -2.00
N TRP A 540 9.86 -22.11 -2.37
CA TRP A 540 11.28 -22.03 -2.66
C TRP A 540 11.61 -22.80 -3.94
N LEU A 541 12.40 -22.16 -4.81
CA LEU A 541 13.12 -22.79 -5.90
C LEU A 541 14.58 -22.35 -5.84
N GLY A 542 15.48 -23.31 -5.99
CA GLY A 542 16.91 -23.07 -6.13
C GLY A 542 17.27 -22.32 -7.41
N GLU A 543 18.55 -21.97 -7.51
CA GLU A 543 19.11 -21.24 -8.65
C GLU A 543 18.92 -21.99 -9.97
N PRO A 544 18.59 -21.27 -11.07
CA PRO A 544 18.52 -21.87 -12.39
C PRO A 544 19.86 -22.47 -12.81
N ARG A 545 19.84 -23.70 -13.35
CA ARG A 545 21.02 -24.34 -13.94
C ARG A 545 21.05 -24.11 -15.44
N THR A 546 22.24 -23.79 -15.98
CA THR A 546 22.49 -23.61 -17.42
C THR A 546 22.78 -24.91 -18.15
N ASP A 547 23.15 -25.97 -17.42
CA ASP A 547 23.42 -27.30 -17.97
C ASP A 547 22.14 -27.94 -18.53
N ARG A 548 22.11 -28.18 -19.85
CA ARG A 548 21.03 -28.85 -20.58
C ARG A 548 21.28 -30.35 -20.81
N SER A 549 22.43 -30.86 -20.38
CA SER A 549 22.78 -32.27 -20.57
C SER A 549 22.07 -33.18 -19.58
N ALA A 550 22.09 -34.49 -19.87
CA ALA A 550 21.59 -35.52 -18.97
C ALA A 550 22.37 -35.61 -17.64
N ASN A 551 23.52 -34.92 -17.49
CA ASN A 551 24.41 -35.05 -16.33
C ASN A 551 23.72 -34.76 -14.99
N LEU A 552 22.71 -33.89 -14.98
CA LEU A 552 21.92 -33.61 -13.78
C LEU A 552 21.17 -34.86 -13.28
N TRP A 553 20.83 -35.78 -14.17
CA TRP A 553 20.00 -36.97 -13.91
C TRP A 553 20.77 -38.29 -13.97
N LEU A 554 22.10 -38.24 -14.14
CA LEU A 554 22.95 -39.43 -14.25
C LEU A 554 23.84 -39.67 -13.02
N ARG A 555 23.69 -38.89 -11.94
CA ARG A 555 24.47 -39.13 -10.71
C ARG A 555 24.13 -40.51 -10.15
N ASN A 556 25.15 -41.24 -9.71
CA ASN A 556 25.01 -42.61 -9.19
C ASN A 556 24.47 -43.65 -10.19
N VAL A 557 24.48 -43.37 -11.51
CA VAL A 557 24.24 -44.38 -12.54
C VAL A 557 25.58 -45.08 -12.85
N PRO A 558 25.70 -46.40 -12.65
CA PRO A 558 26.94 -47.12 -12.92
C PRO A 558 27.36 -47.02 -14.39
N PRO A 559 28.67 -46.96 -14.70
CA PRO A 559 29.14 -47.04 -16.07
C PRO A 559 28.78 -48.40 -16.66
N GLY A 560 28.25 -48.41 -17.88
CA GLY A 560 27.84 -49.64 -18.56
C GLY A 560 26.63 -49.44 -19.49
N LYS A 561 25.93 -50.53 -19.79
CA LYS A 561 24.79 -50.53 -20.71
C LYS A 561 23.67 -49.56 -20.29
N GLU A 562 23.35 -49.51 -18.99
CA GLU A 562 22.30 -48.63 -18.46
C GLU A 562 22.57 -47.15 -18.72
N LEU A 563 23.81 -46.70 -18.51
CA LEU A 563 24.22 -45.32 -18.79
C LEU A 563 24.07 -45.00 -20.29
N THR A 564 24.53 -45.91 -21.16
CA THR A 564 24.44 -45.75 -22.61
C THR A 564 22.98 -45.69 -23.09
N ASP A 565 22.11 -46.54 -22.54
CA ASP A 565 20.70 -46.58 -22.92
C ASP A 565 19.97 -45.30 -22.46
N LYS A 566 20.26 -44.80 -21.25
CA LYS A 566 19.73 -43.51 -20.74
C LYS A 566 20.19 -42.31 -21.56
N LEU A 567 21.45 -42.28 -21.97
CA LEU A 567 21.98 -41.21 -22.84
C LEU A 567 21.29 -41.24 -24.20
N LYS A 568 21.17 -42.42 -24.84
CA LYS A 568 20.43 -42.57 -26.11
C LYS A 568 18.97 -42.11 -25.99
N LEU A 569 18.31 -42.46 -24.90
CA LEU A 569 16.93 -42.02 -24.64
C LEU A 569 16.87 -40.49 -24.51
N TRP A 570 17.78 -39.89 -23.74
CA TRP A 570 17.83 -38.43 -23.58
C TRP A 570 18.06 -37.72 -24.92
N ASP A 571 19.03 -38.19 -25.71
CA ASP A 571 19.39 -37.60 -27.00
C ASP A 571 18.26 -37.73 -28.04
N SER A 572 17.39 -38.76 -27.91
CA SER A 572 16.26 -38.96 -28.81
C SER A 572 15.22 -37.82 -28.81
N PHE A 573 15.20 -37.00 -27.76
CA PHE A 573 14.30 -35.85 -27.64
C PHE A 573 14.84 -34.57 -28.30
N GLY A 574 16.12 -34.53 -28.65
CA GLY A 574 16.78 -33.36 -29.25
C GLY A 574 17.16 -32.26 -28.24
N THR A 575 18.07 -31.36 -28.67
CA THR A 575 18.70 -30.35 -27.81
C THR A 575 17.82 -29.15 -27.43
N ASP A 576 16.80 -28.84 -28.25
CA ASP A 576 15.84 -27.74 -28.02
C ASP A 576 14.45 -28.28 -27.65
N SER A 577 14.44 -29.33 -26.83
CA SER A 577 13.22 -29.96 -26.36
C SER A 577 12.60 -29.20 -25.19
N ARG A 578 11.38 -28.69 -25.39
CA ARG A 578 10.61 -28.04 -24.32
C ARG A 578 10.31 -28.97 -23.15
N LEU A 579 10.18 -30.27 -23.42
CA LEU A 579 10.09 -31.33 -22.42
C LEU A 579 11.32 -31.33 -21.50
N LEU A 580 12.52 -31.35 -22.09
CA LEU A 580 13.77 -31.37 -21.31
C LEU A 580 13.97 -30.06 -20.54
N ASP A 581 13.51 -28.92 -21.07
CA ASP A 581 13.49 -27.65 -20.34
C ASP A 581 12.58 -27.67 -19.11
N ALA A 582 11.40 -28.28 -19.22
CA ALA A 582 10.49 -28.48 -18.09
C ALA A 582 11.08 -29.45 -17.06
N ILE A 583 11.64 -30.58 -17.50
CA ILE A 583 12.35 -31.53 -16.61
C ILE A 583 13.52 -30.84 -15.93
N ARG A 584 14.27 -29.97 -16.61
CA ARG A 584 15.38 -29.21 -16.01
C ARG A 584 14.90 -28.32 -14.85
N GLN A 585 13.67 -27.80 -14.86
CA GLN A 585 13.14 -27.04 -13.72
C GLN A 585 13.03 -27.88 -12.44
N LEU A 586 12.85 -29.21 -12.55
CA LEU A 586 12.86 -30.11 -11.38
C LEU A 586 14.19 -30.08 -10.62
N SER A 587 15.29 -29.72 -11.28
CA SER A 587 16.60 -29.59 -10.61
C SER A 587 16.66 -28.45 -9.58
N ARG A 588 15.65 -27.57 -9.59
CA ARG A 588 15.51 -26.43 -8.68
C ARG A 588 14.65 -26.75 -7.46
N THR A 589 13.94 -27.88 -7.44
CA THR A 589 13.03 -28.21 -6.34
C THR A 589 13.78 -28.74 -5.13
N PRO A 590 13.19 -28.70 -3.92
CA PRO A 590 13.81 -29.30 -2.75
C PRO A 590 14.06 -30.81 -2.90
N GLU A 591 13.20 -31.56 -3.59
CA GLU A 591 13.36 -33.01 -3.83
C GLU A 591 14.67 -33.34 -4.51
N PHE A 592 15.12 -32.50 -5.45
CA PHE A 592 16.39 -32.71 -6.13
C PHE A 592 17.57 -32.70 -5.16
N HIS A 593 17.45 -31.99 -4.04
CA HIS A 593 18.51 -31.79 -3.06
C HIS A 593 18.47 -32.83 -1.93
N VAL A 594 17.29 -33.21 -1.44
CA VAL A 594 17.15 -34.17 -0.31
C VAL A 594 16.66 -35.57 -0.70
N GLU A 595 16.05 -35.73 -1.87
CA GLU A 595 15.41 -36.97 -2.34
C GLU A 595 15.83 -37.32 -3.78
N TYR A 596 17.06 -36.96 -4.15
CA TYR A 596 17.58 -37.06 -5.52
C TYR A 596 17.34 -38.42 -6.17
N LEU A 597 17.64 -39.53 -5.49
CA LEU A 597 17.50 -40.88 -6.07
C LEU A 597 16.05 -41.23 -6.39
N LEU A 598 15.10 -40.77 -5.58
CA LEU A 598 13.68 -40.98 -5.83
C LEU A 598 13.23 -40.13 -7.02
N LEU A 599 13.59 -38.85 -7.02
CA LEU A 599 13.26 -37.93 -8.12
C LEU A 599 13.87 -38.40 -9.44
N GLN A 600 15.13 -38.84 -9.44
CA GLN A 600 15.83 -39.37 -10.60
C GLN A 600 15.09 -40.58 -11.20
N ARG A 601 14.65 -41.53 -10.37
CA ARG A 601 13.87 -42.69 -10.84
C ARG A 601 12.55 -42.27 -11.47
N ARG A 602 11.85 -41.32 -10.86
CA ARG A 602 10.59 -40.77 -11.37
C ARG A 602 10.78 -40.10 -12.73
N VAL A 603 11.82 -39.27 -12.88
CA VAL A 603 12.15 -38.59 -14.14
C VAL A 603 12.46 -39.60 -15.25
N TRP A 604 13.34 -40.58 -15.01
CA TRP A 604 13.64 -41.59 -16.04
C TRP A 604 12.44 -42.45 -16.40
N SER A 605 11.64 -42.87 -15.41
CA SER A 605 10.40 -43.60 -15.66
C SER A 605 9.42 -42.79 -16.51
N PHE A 606 9.29 -41.49 -16.25
CA PHE A 606 8.44 -40.61 -17.04
C PHE A 606 8.94 -40.50 -18.48
N LEU A 607 10.24 -40.24 -18.69
CA LEU A 607 10.84 -40.13 -20.04
C LEU A 607 10.65 -41.41 -20.86
N GLU A 608 10.83 -42.59 -20.25
CA GLU A 608 10.62 -43.88 -20.90
C GLU A 608 9.15 -44.12 -21.28
N ILE A 609 8.21 -43.71 -20.43
CA ILE A 609 6.77 -43.83 -20.73
C ILE A 609 6.41 -42.85 -21.84
N TYR A 610 6.86 -41.60 -21.73
CA TYR A 610 6.61 -40.53 -22.70
C TYR A 610 7.11 -40.92 -24.10
N SER A 611 8.31 -41.51 -24.22
CA SER A 611 8.88 -41.93 -25.51
C SER A 611 8.10 -43.06 -26.20
N LYS A 612 7.32 -43.83 -25.43
CA LYS A 612 6.51 -44.96 -25.93
C LYS A 612 5.07 -44.57 -26.26
N ARG A 613 4.61 -43.38 -25.87
CA ARG A 613 3.23 -42.92 -26.10
C ARG A 613 3.04 -42.40 -27.52
N GLY A 614 1.81 -42.51 -28.02
CA GLY A 614 1.39 -41.90 -29.28
C GLY A 614 1.22 -40.37 -29.16
N SER A 615 1.17 -39.68 -30.31
CA SER A 615 1.14 -38.21 -30.39
C SER A 615 -0.01 -37.56 -29.61
N GLY A 616 -1.20 -38.18 -29.57
CA GLY A 616 -2.35 -37.66 -28.83
C GLY A 616 -2.23 -37.74 -27.30
N GLU A 617 -1.46 -38.70 -26.78
CA GLU A 617 -1.15 -38.80 -25.34
C GLU A 617 -0.01 -37.85 -24.96
N GLN A 618 1.02 -37.76 -25.81
CA GLN A 618 2.11 -36.79 -25.64
C GLN A 618 1.58 -35.36 -25.60
N ALA A 619 0.63 -34.99 -26.47
CA ALA A 619 0.01 -33.67 -26.45
C ALA A 619 -0.69 -33.32 -25.12
N ARG A 620 -1.27 -34.31 -24.43
CA ARG A 620 -1.88 -34.11 -23.11
C ARG A 620 -0.84 -33.89 -22.01
N LEU A 621 0.23 -34.69 -22.03
CA LEU A 621 1.35 -34.54 -21.10
C LEU A 621 2.07 -33.19 -21.33
N ASP A 622 2.25 -32.79 -22.58
CA ASP A 622 2.77 -31.49 -22.98
C ASP A 622 1.92 -30.34 -22.43
N ASN A 623 0.59 -30.45 -22.47
CA ASN A 623 -0.28 -29.45 -21.86
C ASN A 623 0.04 -29.25 -20.36
N ILE A 624 0.23 -30.34 -19.62
CA ILE A 624 0.60 -30.26 -18.20
C ILE A 624 1.98 -29.61 -18.02
N LEU A 625 2.97 -30.02 -18.83
CA LEU A 625 4.33 -29.45 -18.82
C LEU A 625 4.35 -27.93 -19.03
N PHE A 626 3.40 -27.39 -19.81
CA PHE A 626 3.36 -25.96 -20.15
C PHE A 626 2.40 -25.12 -19.31
N THR A 627 1.43 -25.75 -18.64
CA THR A 627 0.43 -25.01 -17.83
C THR A 627 0.73 -25.04 -16.34
N GLU A 628 1.38 -26.09 -15.83
CA GLU A 628 1.69 -26.19 -14.41
C GLU A 628 2.93 -25.36 -14.06
N ARG A 629 2.74 -24.37 -13.18
CA ARG A 629 3.82 -23.43 -12.80
C ARG A 629 4.80 -24.03 -11.81
N SER A 630 4.34 -25.01 -11.03
CA SER A 630 5.17 -25.66 -10.02
C SER A 630 5.85 -26.91 -10.59
N PRO A 631 7.20 -26.97 -10.71
CA PRO A 631 7.87 -28.14 -11.27
C PRO A 631 7.59 -29.42 -10.46
N GLY A 632 7.55 -29.32 -9.12
CA GLY A 632 7.24 -30.48 -8.28
C GLY A 632 5.84 -31.03 -8.54
N LYS A 633 4.84 -30.14 -8.53
CA LYS A 633 3.43 -30.50 -8.81
C LYS A 633 3.23 -30.96 -10.24
N MET A 634 3.98 -30.41 -11.20
CA MET A 634 3.95 -30.83 -12.60
C MET A 634 4.27 -32.32 -12.72
N LEU A 635 5.32 -32.80 -12.05
CA LEU A 635 5.67 -34.23 -12.08
C LEU A 635 4.57 -35.09 -11.43
N ASP A 636 3.99 -34.63 -10.31
CA ASP A 636 2.89 -35.36 -9.64
C ASP A 636 1.64 -35.47 -10.55
N ARG A 637 1.30 -34.40 -11.28
CA ARG A 637 0.19 -34.39 -12.23
C ARG A 637 0.45 -35.27 -13.45
N LEU A 638 1.67 -35.24 -13.99
CA LEU A 638 2.07 -36.10 -15.11
C LEU A 638 1.95 -37.57 -14.74
N GLU A 639 2.41 -37.96 -13.54
CA GLU A 639 2.28 -39.34 -13.06
C GLU A 639 0.82 -39.75 -12.84
N THR A 640 -0.03 -38.81 -12.40
CA THR A 640 -1.47 -39.06 -12.22
C THR A 640 -2.16 -39.29 -13.56
N GLU A 641 -1.90 -38.42 -14.54
CA GLU A 641 -2.42 -38.54 -15.92
C GLU A 641 -2.03 -39.89 -16.55
N ILE A 642 -0.76 -40.31 -16.38
CA ILE A 642 -0.28 -41.60 -16.87
C ILE A 642 -1.04 -42.76 -16.22
N ARG A 643 -1.30 -42.69 -14.90
CA ARG A 643 -2.01 -43.76 -14.17
C ARG A 643 -3.48 -43.86 -14.54
N GLU A 644 -4.15 -42.74 -14.72
CA GLU A 644 -5.58 -42.72 -15.06
C GLU A 644 -5.86 -43.27 -16.47
N HIS A 645 -4.92 -43.08 -17.39
CA HIS A 645 -5.05 -43.54 -18.79
C HIS A 645 -4.31 -44.85 -19.10
N ASP A 646 -3.63 -45.45 -18.12
CA ASP A 646 -3.13 -46.84 -18.20
C ASP A 646 -4.24 -47.85 -17.85
N SER A 647 -5.10 -48.12 -18.82
CA SER A 647 -6.21 -49.10 -18.75
C SER A 647 -5.77 -50.55 -18.42
N GLY A 648 -4.46 -50.83 -18.30
CA GLY A 648 -3.90 -52.15 -18.00
C GLY A 648 -3.61 -52.44 -16.51
N ARG A 649 -3.86 -51.49 -15.59
CA ARG A 649 -3.56 -51.66 -14.14
C ARG A 649 -4.75 -51.47 -13.18
N GLN A 650 -5.99 -51.42 -13.69
CA GLN A 650 -7.18 -51.37 -12.84
C GLN A 650 -7.48 -52.67 -12.07
N ASN A 651 -6.71 -53.76 -12.30
CA ASN A 651 -6.86 -55.05 -11.60
C ASN A 651 -5.51 -55.62 -11.08
N LEU A 652 -4.90 -54.99 -10.07
CA LEU A 652 -3.93 -55.69 -9.21
C LEU A 652 -4.30 -55.46 -7.73
N PRO A 653 -4.39 -56.51 -6.90
CA PRO A 653 -4.63 -56.35 -5.48
C PRO A 653 -3.43 -55.66 -4.81
N LEU A 654 -3.72 -54.89 -3.76
CA LEU A 654 -2.77 -54.17 -2.89
C LEU A 654 -1.61 -55.07 -2.42
N HIS A 655 -0.50 -55.14 -3.18
CA HIS A 655 0.76 -55.69 -2.70
C HIS A 655 1.75 -54.57 -2.41
N HIS A 656 1.85 -54.26 -1.11
CA HIS A 656 3.00 -53.74 -0.38
C HIS A 656 3.81 -52.62 -1.06
N LEU A 657 3.32 -51.39 -0.92
CA LEU A 657 4.21 -50.28 -0.56
C LEU A 657 5.03 -50.72 0.66
N PRO A 658 6.37 -50.64 0.68
CA PRO A 658 7.08 -50.71 1.95
C PRO A 658 6.51 -49.58 2.81
N LYS A 659 5.94 -49.94 3.97
CA LYS A 659 5.47 -48.96 4.96
C LYS A 659 6.58 -47.94 5.14
N ARG A 660 6.26 -46.66 4.93
CA ARG A 660 7.09 -45.56 5.43
C ARG A 660 7.42 -45.87 6.89
N PRO A 661 8.67 -45.72 7.34
CA PRO A 661 8.96 -45.80 8.76
C PRO A 661 8.03 -44.80 9.46
N ARG A 662 7.22 -45.31 10.39
CA ARG A 662 6.53 -44.44 11.34
C ARG A 662 7.61 -43.73 12.12
N PHE A 663 7.66 -42.41 12.01
CA PHE A 663 8.20 -41.58 13.07
C PHE A 663 7.14 -41.59 14.17
N ASP A 664 7.36 -42.41 15.19
CA ASP A 664 6.73 -42.23 16.50
C ASP A 664 7.54 -41.18 17.27
N PRO A 665 6.91 -40.44 18.21
CA PRO A 665 7.07 -39.00 18.43
C PRO A 665 8.40 -38.52 19.02
#